data_AF-A0A1M6SMA1-F1
#
_entry.id   AF-A0A1M6SMA1-F1
#
_cell.length_a   1.000
_cell.length_b   1.000
_cell.length_c   1.000
_cell.angle_alpha   90.00
_cell.angle_beta   90.00
_cell.angle_gamma   90.00
#
_symmetry.space_group_name_H-M   'P 1'
#
loop_
_entity.id
_entity.type
_entity.pdbx_description
1 polymer ?
#
loop_
_entity_poly.entity_id
_entity_poly.type
_entity_poly.pdbx_seq_one_letter_code
_entity_poly.pdbx_strand_id
1 'polypeptide(L)'
;MFQDNKPTKIQSPKNIKNPLSQMEEKAEEKVIKGAEEKLGKVNEVTQKATEKVAKVQQAYSTISQGSSTMLMNQVISPNNPTIIEGKVWAKQPTSKIYNAGAIAINQILGINRVVKLEVIIDGKSVNHFKHFKLTQSAVKHHEFTLMLAHDSLGNAENHNLEEAQNFLGKRITVVFKYKDVEEGPERNFVGVITEVGFSQDKGSLGNIVLTGSSPTILLDAAPHIQSFGGSQDISLNSIADQVIKEGLGQNNFDFRVDAQHGNVSYSSQYEETHYNYLARIAEAYGEQFFYDGEVLHFGKLPPQEKPVQLTYGSSVNDVKIKMKAQHVNPTFYGYNSSKNEKLTTGSSKINHTSDIAKRAYEISEKTFQTPSLRVAPIKAYSFMDIDASQKGAAGSKASNVFITSGTTTIPFLYPGCIADIEMRKTDSNETAYFTKLMIIEVTHEVDARGYYDGTFEAIASDTGFIPRPEFEQPRAESQFAKVISNTDPLNQGRVKVKFDWQSGSDTTEFIRVMTPDAGSSDKVSKNRGFMAIPEVGDQVIINFVHQHPDRPFVMGGMFHGKVGGGGGQNNNIKSLSSRSGNKLELHDGEGSVFLTDQGGVNMKFDGAGNATTNANNNKTVTVGNNNTVNAGAKHCTDVGEGQSVLTLDKDGVINLNGAQKVTLRVGDSYIEITGEKIVVSSKDIEINGQSSSTVKGSGSAKAVFKGDTMITGGQVDIN
;
A
#
# COMPACT_ATOMS: atom_id res chain seq x y z
N MET A 1 57.42 -10.13 -61.55
CA MET A 1 56.25 -10.03 -62.46
C MET A 1 55.04 -9.81 -61.55
N PHE A 2 54.34 -8.68 -61.46
CA PHE A 2 54.29 -7.42 -62.21
C PHE A 2 54.01 -6.24 -61.25
N GLN A 3 54.30 -5.04 -61.75
CA GLN A 3 54.55 -3.72 -61.14
C GLN A 3 53.47 -3.05 -60.25
N ASP A 4 54.00 -2.25 -59.30
CA ASP A 4 53.37 -1.17 -58.53
C ASP A 4 53.04 0.09 -59.35
N ASN A 5 52.05 0.87 -58.90
CA ASN A 5 51.96 2.30 -59.19
C ASN A 5 51.44 3.13 -57.99
N LYS A 6 52.14 4.25 -57.75
CA LYS A 6 52.07 5.20 -56.62
C LYS A 6 50.82 6.11 -56.62
N PRO A 7 50.45 6.71 -55.46
CA PRO A 7 49.61 7.91 -55.41
C PRO A 7 50.38 9.21 -55.09
N THR A 8 49.83 10.33 -55.55
CA THR A 8 50.39 11.69 -55.57
C THR A 8 49.88 12.55 -54.39
N LYS A 9 50.75 13.40 -53.83
CA LYS A 9 50.48 14.46 -52.83
C LYS A 9 50.47 15.83 -53.53
N ILE A 10 49.51 16.73 -53.25
CA ILE A 10 49.68 18.21 -53.32
C ILE A 10 48.81 18.94 -52.25
N GLN A 11 49.33 20.09 -51.80
CA GLN A 11 49.01 20.98 -50.66
C GLN A 11 47.75 21.89 -50.79
N SER A 12 47.39 22.48 -49.63
CA SER A 12 46.30 23.41 -49.27
C SER A 12 46.31 24.81 -49.93
N PRO A 13 45.20 25.57 -49.84
CA PRO A 13 45.27 26.92 -49.24
C PRO A 13 44.06 27.37 -48.36
N LYS A 14 44.16 28.61 -47.84
CA LYS A 14 43.60 29.29 -46.65
C LYS A 14 42.12 29.77 -46.67
N ASN A 15 41.54 29.79 -45.45
CA ASN A 15 40.59 30.73 -44.77
C ASN A 15 39.73 31.75 -45.55
N ILE A 16 38.40 31.64 -45.39
CA ILE A 16 37.40 32.74 -45.42
C ILE A 16 36.34 32.46 -44.32
N LYS A 17 36.04 33.45 -43.46
CA LYS A 17 35.00 33.39 -42.39
C LYS A 17 33.58 33.52 -42.97
N ASN A 18 32.63 32.72 -42.48
CA ASN A 18 31.24 32.65 -42.96
C ASN A 18 30.27 33.41 -42.00
N PRO A 19 29.30 34.22 -42.47
CA PRO A 19 28.41 35.06 -41.62
C PRO A 19 27.28 34.33 -40.88
N LEU A 20 27.16 32.99 -41.01
CA LEU A 20 26.03 32.24 -40.47
C LEU A 20 26.07 32.08 -38.93
N SER A 21 27.25 32.02 -38.32
CA SER A 21 27.38 31.71 -36.89
C SER A 21 26.91 32.83 -35.96
N GLN A 22 26.90 34.09 -36.43
CA GLN A 22 26.44 35.23 -35.63
C GLN A 22 24.91 35.40 -35.62
N MET A 23 24.18 34.73 -36.51
CA MET A 23 22.71 34.74 -36.50
C MET A 23 22.13 33.63 -35.62
N GLU A 24 22.84 32.51 -35.45
CA GLU A 24 22.43 31.40 -34.58
C GLU A 24 22.57 31.75 -33.09
N GLU A 25 23.69 32.36 -32.67
CA GLU A 25 23.89 32.80 -31.27
C GLU A 25 22.82 33.81 -30.80
N LYS A 26 22.42 34.75 -31.67
CA LYS A 26 21.39 35.76 -31.34
C LYS A 26 19.98 35.17 -31.31
N ALA A 27 19.73 34.05 -31.98
CA ALA A 27 18.45 33.36 -31.94
C ALA A 27 18.31 32.53 -30.65
N GLU A 28 19.38 31.86 -30.22
CA GLU A 28 19.40 31.09 -28.97
C GLU A 28 19.23 31.98 -27.73
N GLU A 29 19.93 33.13 -27.66
CA GLU A 29 19.78 34.07 -26.53
C GLU A 29 18.35 34.62 -26.39
N LYS A 30 17.63 34.82 -27.50
CA LYS A 30 16.23 35.30 -27.49
C LYS A 30 15.26 34.22 -27.02
N VAL A 31 15.51 32.96 -27.37
CA VAL A 31 14.67 31.83 -26.94
C VAL A 31 14.89 31.54 -25.45
N ILE A 32 16.11 31.66 -24.96
CA ILE A 32 16.45 31.47 -23.53
C ILE A 32 15.80 32.57 -22.67
N LYS A 33 15.91 33.85 -23.05
CA LYS A 33 15.23 34.95 -22.33
C LYS A 33 13.70 34.81 -22.32
N GLY A 34 13.11 34.33 -23.42
CA GLY A 34 11.67 34.06 -23.47
C GLY A 34 11.21 32.87 -22.61
N ALA A 35 12.10 31.91 -22.36
CA ALA A 35 11.84 30.78 -21.47
C ALA A 35 11.95 31.19 -19.99
N GLU A 36 12.94 32.02 -19.64
CA GLU A 36 13.13 32.55 -18.27
C GLU A 36 11.97 33.45 -17.81
N GLU A 37 11.45 34.33 -18.67
CA GLU A 37 10.27 35.14 -18.35
C GLU A 37 8.99 34.30 -18.15
N LYS A 38 8.86 33.19 -18.87
CA LYS A 38 7.74 32.25 -18.68
C LYS A 38 7.88 31.46 -17.39
N LEU A 39 9.09 31.05 -17.01
CA LEU A 39 9.38 30.39 -15.73
C LEU A 39 9.13 31.31 -14.54
N GLY A 40 9.49 32.60 -14.64
CA GLY A 40 9.18 33.60 -13.60
C GLY A 40 7.68 33.76 -13.35
N LYS A 41 6.86 33.81 -14.40
CA LYS A 41 5.40 33.93 -14.29
C LYS A 41 4.74 32.67 -13.73
N VAL A 42 5.27 31.48 -14.04
CA VAL A 42 4.77 30.22 -13.46
C VAL A 42 5.09 30.14 -11.96
N ASN A 43 6.25 30.60 -11.52
CA ASN A 43 6.61 30.64 -10.09
C ASN A 43 5.74 31.61 -9.28
N GLU A 44 5.39 32.78 -9.81
CA GLU A 44 4.45 33.72 -9.15
C GLU A 44 3.04 33.15 -9.00
N VAL A 45 2.53 32.44 -10.02
CA VAL A 45 1.21 31.79 -9.96
C VAL A 45 1.21 30.65 -8.96
N THR A 46 2.33 29.91 -8.86
CA THR A 46 2.50 28.81 -7.91
C THR A 46 2.57 29.33 -6.48
N GLN A 47 3.31 30.42 -6.21
CA GLN A 47 3.34 31.06 -4.89
C GLN A 47 1.97 31.60 -4.45
N LYS A 48 1.22 32.24 -5.35
CA LYS A 48 -0.15 32.72 -5.06
C LYS A 48 -1.14 31.59 -4.80
N ALA A 49 -0.93 30.42 -5.40
CA ALA A 49 -1.73 29.21 -5.11
C ALA A 49 -1.38 28.64 -3.73
N THR A 50 -0.10 28.59 -3.36
CA THR A 50 0.36 28.11 -2.04
C THR A 50 -0.13 29.02 -0.90
N GLU A 51 -0.14 30.34 -1.08
CA GLU A 51 -0.69 31.28 -0.10
C GLU A 51 -2.21 31.16 0.07
N LYS A 52 -2.94 30.83 -1.00
CA LYS A 52 -4.39 30.55 -0.92
C LYS A 52 -4.68 29.25 -0.18
N VAL A 53 -3.88 28.21 -0.40
CA VAL A 53 -4.02 26.93 0.32
C VAL A 53 -3.70 27.12 1.81
N ALA A 54 -2.66 27.88 2.16
CA ALA A 54 -2.32 28.20 3.55
C ALA A 54 -3.43 29.00 4.27
N LYS A 55 -4.08 29.95 3.59
CA LYS A 55 -5.23 30.70 4.14
C LYS A 55 -6.48 29.84 4.32
N VAL A 56 -6.72 28.86 3.45
CA VAL A 56 -7.82 27.88 3.60
C VAL A 56 -7.53 26.92 4.76
N GLN A 57 -6.27 26.53 4.97
CA GLN A 57 -5.86 25.67 6.09
C GLN A 57 -5.98 26.38 7.45
N GLN A 58 -5.68 27.68 7.52
CA GLN A 58 -5.90 28.50 8.73
C GLN A 58 -7.38 28.75 9.04
N ALA A 59 -8.25 28.80 8.02
CA ALA A 59 -9.69 28.94 8.23
C ALA A 59 -10.34 27.65 8.76
N TYR A 60 -9.76 26.48 8.49
CA TYR A 60 -10.24 25.19 9.03
C TYR A 60 -9.83 24.96 10.49
N SER A 61 -8.74 25.55 10.97
CA SER A 61 -8.29 25.41 12.36
C SER A 61 -9.05 26.31 13.36
N THR A 62 -9.79 27.32 12.89
CA THR A 62 -10.53 28.25 13.77
C THR A 62 -11.97 27.81 14.08
N ILE A 63 -12.46 26.72 13.47
CA ILE A 63 -13.86 26.26 13.62
C ILE A 63 -14.02 25.13 14.67
N SER A 64 -12.92 24.56 15.20
CA SER A 64 -12.99 23.41 16.14
C SER A 64 -12.81 23.73 17.63
N GLN A 65 -12.67 25.01 18.02
CA GLN A 65 -12.58 25.39 19.44
C GLN A 65 -13.95 25.74 20.02
N GLY A 66 -14.70 24.71 20.41
CA GLY A 66 -16.01 24.86 21.03
C GLY A 66 -16.45 23.62 21.82
N SER A 67 -15.96 23.52 23.06
CA SER A 67 -16.50 22.74 24.20
C SER A 67 -16.17 21.23 24.35
N SER A 68 -15.65 20.93 25.56
CA SER A 68 -15.80 19.71 26.37
C SER A 68 -14.68 18.65 26.37
N THR A 69 -13.77 18.90 27.31
CA THR A 69 -12.70 18.13 27.97
C THR A 69 -13.02 16.69 28.42
N MET A 70 -12.21 15.70 27.97
CA MET A 70 -11.18 14.97 28.75
C MET A 70 -10.76 13.67 28.01
N LEU A 71 -9.45 13.35 28.05
CA LEU A 71 -8.75 12.18 27.47
C LEU A 71 -8.44 12.22 25.96
N MET A 72 -7.44 13.02 25.56
CA MET A 72 -6.49 12.65 24.51
C MET A 72 -5.18 13.41 24.74
N ASN A 73 -4.12 12.67 25.03
CA ASN A 73 -2.76 13.17 24.93
C ASN A 73 -1.88 12.09 24.29
N GLN A 74 -2.16 11.78 23.02
CA GLN A 74 -1.19 11.12 22.15
C GLN A 74 -0.49 12.23 21.38
N VAL A 75 0.80 12.41 21.65
CA VAL A 75 1.66 13.31 20.90
C VAL A 75 1.86 12.71 19.51
N ILE A 76 1.22 13.31 18.51
CA ILE A 76 1.49 13.04 17.09
C ILE A 76 2.88 13.62 16.80
N SER A 77 3.88 12.76 16.66
CA SER A 77 5.20 13.16 16.17
C SER A 77 5.09 13.52 14.69
N PRO A 78 5.52 14.72 14.26
CA PRO A 78 5.49 15.10 12.84
C PRO A 78 6.58 14.35 12.06
N ASN A 79 6.17 13.48 11.15
CA ASN A 79 7.03 12.86 10.15
C ASN A 79 7.36 13.87 9.04
N ASN A 80 8.36 14.71 9.28
CA ASN A 80 9.07 15.38 8.19
C ASN A 80 10.15 14.43 7.66
N PRO A 81 10.37 14.32 6.34
CA PRO A 81 11.48 13.59 5.73
C PRO A 81 12.77 14.38 5.95
N THR A 82 13.17 14.53 7.20
CA THR A 82 14.50 14.98 7.57
C THR A 82 15.36 13.73 7.54
N ILE A 83 16.36 13.68 6.67
CA ILE A 83 17.56 12.91 6.95
C ILE A 83 18.00 13.39 8.34
N ILE A 84 17.74 12.60 9.38
CA ILE A 84 18.03 12.97 10.76
C ILE A 84 19.56 12.94 10.89
N GLU A 85 20.21 14.08 10.65
CA GLU A 85 21.58 14.37 11.07
C GLU A 85 21.60 14.41 12.61
N GLY A 86 21.63 13.21 13.19
CA GLY A 86 21.44 12.97 14.62
C GLY A 86 20.72 11.65 14.85
N LYS A 87 21.21 10.58 14.22
CA LYS A 87 20.70 9.21 14.30
C LYS A 87 20.23 8.85 15.72
N VAL A 88 18.93 8.88 16.00
CA VAL A 88 18.34 8.54 17.31
C VAL A 88 18.80 7.13 17.76
N TRP A 89 19.07 6.25 16.80
CA TRP A 89 19.56 4.87 16.94
C TRP A 89 20.98 4.77 17.54
N ALA A 90 21.82 5.80 17.42
CA ALA A 90 23.18 5.79 18.00
C ALA A 90 23.18 5.89 19.53
N LYS A 91 22.04 6.26 20.13
CA LYS A 91 21.84 6.32 21.60
C LYS A 91 20.96 5.18 22.12
N GLN A 92 20.52 4.27 21.25
CA GLN A 92 19.71 3.12 21.67
C GLN A 92 20.57 2.07 22.39
N PRO A 93 19.97 1.32 23.34
CA PRO A 93 20.70 0.33 24.11
C PRO A 93 21.26 -0.76 23.21
N THR A 94 22.49 -1.18 23.49
CA THR A 94 23.11 -2.38 22.92
C THR A 94 23.54 -3.25 24.09
N SER A 95 23.19 -4.53 24.06
CA SER A 95 23.76 -5.47 25.03
C SER A 95 25.26 -5.61 24.78
N LYS A 96 25.99 -5.94 25.85
CA LYS A 96 27.41 -6.26 25.74
C LYS A 96 27.87 -7.23 26.81
N ILE A 97 29.02 -7.85 26.57
CA ILE A 97 29.77 -8.51 27.64
C ILE A 97 30.60 -7.42 28.35
N TYR A 98 30.26 -7.14 29.60
CA TYR A 98 31.03 -6.23 30.42
C TYR A 98 32.39 -6.86 30.71
N ASN A 99 33.46 -6.09 30.51
CA ASN A 99 34.85 -6.54 30.62
C ASN A 99 35.19 -7.84 29.84
N ALA A 100 34.70 -7.99 28.60
CA ALA A 100 34.93 -9.17 27.76
C ALA A 100 36.41 -9.60 27.64
N GLY A 101 37.35 -8.65 27.66
CA GLY A 101 38.79 -8.95 27.63
C GLY A 101 39.27 -9.79 28.83
N ALA A 102 38.58 -9.72 29.96
CA ALA A 102 38.87 -10.52 31.14
C ALA A 102 38.48 -12.01 30.97
N ILE A 103 37.72 -12.39 29.93
CA ILE A 103 37.44 -13.81 29.64
C ILE A 103 38.75 -14.55 29.39
N ALA A 104 39.59 -14.06 28.48
CA ALA A 104 40.86 -14.69 28.13
C ALA A 104 41.85 -14.70 29.31
N ILE A 105 41.87 -13.64 30.13
CA ILE A 105 42.72 -13.55 31.32
C ILE A 105 42.33 -14.61 32.37
N ASN A 106 41.04 -14.93 32.46
CA ASN A 106 40.51 -15.85 33.46
C ASN A 106 40.41 -17.30 32.98
N GLN A 107 40.71 -17.58 31.71
CA GLN A 107 40.79 -18.94 31.17
C GLN A 107 42.08 -19.61 31.64
N ILE A 108 41.96 -20.66 32.47
CA ILE A 108 43.07 -21.49 32.90
C ILE A 108 42.88 -22.87 32.31
N LEU A 109 43.88 -23.35 31.55
CA LEU A 109 43.78 -24.62 30.84
C LEU A 109 43.54 -25.78 31.81
N GLY A 110 42.48 -26.55 31.57
CA GLY A 110 42.08 -27.68 32.43
C GLY A 110 41.34 -27.33 33.71
N ILE A 111 41.06 -26.05 33.97
CA ILE A 111 40.29 -25.60 35.14
C ILE A 111 39.05 -24.84 34.68
N ASN A 112 37.88 -25.43 34.96
CA ASN A 112 36.61 -24.73 34.78
C ASN A 112 36.35 -23.83 35.99
N ARG A 113 36.27 -22.52 35.76
CA ARG A 113 35.89 -21.58 36.82
C ARG A 113 34.44 -21.79 37.23
N VAL A 114 34.20 -21.63 38.52
CA VAL A 114 32.87 -21.63 39.10
C VAL A 114 32.16 -20.33 38.71
N VAL A 115 30.91 -20.45 38.28
CA VAL A 115 30.04 -19.35 37.90
C VAL A 115 29.20 -18.92 39.10
N LYS A 116 29.07 -17.61 39.30
CA LYS A 116 28.14 -16.99 40.24
C LYS A 116 27.00 -16.37 39.43
N LEU A 117 25.76 -16.72 39.77
CA LEU A 117 24.57 -16.06 39.24
C LEU A 117 24.04 -15.07 40.27
N GLU A 118 23.87 -13.81 39.86
CA GLU A 118 23.12 -12.82 40.65
C GLU A 118 21.73 -12.70 40.04
N VAL A 119 20.74 -13.25 40.74
CA VAL A 119 19.35 -13.27 40.30
C VAL A 119 18.58 -12.17 41.02
N ILE A 120 17.92 -11.30 40.25
CA ILE A 120 17.14 -10.17 40.74
C ILE A 120 15.74 -10.27 40.12
N ILE A 121 14.70 -10.39 40.95
CA ILE A 121 13.30 -10.44 40.52
C ILE A 121 12.59 -9.20 41.07
N ASP A 122 12.12 -8.33 40.18
CA ASP A 122 11.44 -7.08 40.55
C ASP A 122 12.20 -6.26 41.63
N GLY A 123 13.54 -6.21 41.51
CA GLY A 123 14.44 -5.53 42.46
C GLY A 123 14.81 -6.33 43.71
N LYS A 124 14.23 -7.51 43.96
CA LYS A 124 14.59 -8.40 45.07
C LYS A 124 15.65 -9.42 44.65
N SER A 125 16.75 -9.48 45.40
CA SER A 125 17.82 -10.46 45.13
C SER A 125 17.46 -11.85 45.65
N VAL A 126 17.66 -12.87 44.82
CA VAL A 126 17.55 -14.29 45.19
C VAL A 126 18.96 -14.83 45.42
N ASN A 127 19.30 -15.05 46.69
CA ASN A 127 20.68 -15.36 47.09
C ASN A 127 21.06 -16.84 46.91
N HIS A 128 20.09 -17.75 46.91
CA HIS A 128 20.32 -19.19 46.85
C HIS A 128 19.38 -19.86 45.85
N PHE A 129 19.96 -20.57 44.88
CA PHE A 129 19.24 -21.41 43.93
C PHE A 129 19.83 -22.81 43.92
N LYS A 130 19.01 -23.81 43.55
CA LYS A 130 19.44 -25.20 43.36
C LYS A 130 19.96 -25.43 41.96
N HIS A 131 19.26 -24.88 40.98
CA HIS A 131 19.57 -25.08 39.57
C HIS A 131 19.02 -23.94 38.72
N PHE A 132 19.78 -23.53 37.71
CA PHE A 132 19.33 -22.59 36.71
C PHE A 132 19.64 -23.13 35.32
N LYS A 133 18.64 -23.11 34.45
CA LYS A 133 18.77 -23.45 33.04
C LYS A 133 18.21 -22.32 32.19
N LEU A 134 18.94 -21.93 31.15
CA LEU A 134 18.53 -20.91 30.19
C LEU A 134 18.84 -21.39 28.77
N THR A 135 17.83 -21.47 27.93
CA THR A 135 17.94 -21.78 26.50
C THR A 135 17.63 -20.51 25.71
N GLN A 136 18.59 -20.05 24.91
CA GLN A 136 18.46 -18.87 24.07
C GLN A 136 18.54 -19.26 22.59
N SER A 137 17.74 -18.60 21.76
CA SER A 137 17.68 -18.85 20.32
C SER A 137 17.42 -17.53 19.58
N ALA A 138 18.09 -17.35 18.45
CA ALA A 138 17.85 -16.25 17.54
C ALA A 138 16.49 -16.35 16.82
N VAL A 139 15.89 -17.55 16.79
CA VAL A 139 14.69 -17.86 16.00
C VAL A 139 13.44 -17.96 16.86
N LYS A 140 13.59 -18.41 18.11
CA LYS A 140 12.51 -18.71 19.05
C LYS A 140 12.60 -17.84 20.30
N HIS A 141 11.51 -17.81 21.07
CA HIS A 141 11.57 -17.25 22.42
C HIS A 141 12.63 -17.97 23.25
N HIS A 142 13.35 -17.21 24.08
CA HIS A 142 14.24 -17.81 25.06
C HIS A 142 13.38 -18.41 26.16
N GLU A 143 13.87 -19.46 26.79
CA GLU A 143 13.19 -20.15 27.90
C GLU A 143 14.17 -20.31 29.06
N PHE A 144 13.71 -20.09 30.28
CA PHE A 144 14.52 -20.34 31.46
C PHE A 144 13.74 -21.06 32.55
N THR A 145 14.48 -21.75 33.41
CA THR A 145 13.98 -22.41 34.61
C THR A 145 14.92 -22.14 35.76
N LEU A 146 14.41 -21.59 36.85
CA LEU A 146 15.12 -21.32 38.08
C LEU A 146 14.48 -22.15 39.21
N MET A 147 15.23 -23.11 39.73
CA MET A 147 14.81 -23.94 40.86
C MET A 147 15.41 -23.39 42.14
N LEU A 148 14.56 -23.12 43.13
CA LEU A 148 14.93 -22.63 44.46
C LEU A 148 14.58 -23.69 45.52
N ALA A 149 15.27 -23.64 46.65
CA ALA A 149 14.86 -24.42 47.82
C ALA A 149 13.58 -23.80 48.41
N HIS A 150 12.79 -24.61 49.15
CA HIS A 150 11.56 -24.16 49.79
C HIS A 150 11.73 -22.92 50.69
N ASP A 151 12.92 -22.69 51.25
CA ASP A 151 13.27 -21.63 52.20
C ASP A 151 14.09 -20.49 51.57
N SER A 152 14.34 -20.53 50.25
CA SER A 152 15.19 -19.56 49.54
C SER A 152 14.64 -18.12 49.52
N LEU A 153 13.36 -17.92 49.80
CA LEU A 153 12.70 -16.59 49.75
C LEU A 153 12.61 -15.90 51.12
N GLY A 154 13.05 -16.57 52.19
CA GLY A 154 13.05 -16.05 53.56
C GLY A 154 12.17 -16.88 54.48
N ASN A 155 10.92 -17.12 54.08
CA ASN A 155 10.03 -18.07 54.74
C ASN A 155 10.01 -19.40 53.98
N ALA A 156 9.74 -20.50 54.70
CA ALA A 156 9.56 -21.80 54.08
C ALA A 156 8.23 -21.84 53.31
N GLU A 157 8.31 -21.86 52.00
CA GLU A 157 7.19 -22.01 51.07
C GLU A 157 6.74 -23.48 51.01
N ASN A 158 5.45 -23.67 50.76
CA ASN A 158 4.84 -24.98 50.53
C ASN A 158 4.04 -24.97 49.21
N HIS A 159 3.16 -25.94 49.01
CA HIS A 159 2.35 -26.03 47.79
C HIS A 159 1.41 -24.83 47.56
N ASN A 160 1.23 -23.93 48.54
CA ASN A 160 0.46 -22.70 48.38
C ASN A 160 1.25 -21.57 47.71
N LEU A 161 2.59 -21.63 47.68
CA LEU A 161 3.46 -20.66 47.00
C LEU A 161 3.17 -19.17 47.36
N GLU A 162 2.91 -18.88 48.64
CA GLU A 162 2.38 -17.58 49.09
C GLU A 162 3.27 -16.38 48.73
N GLU A 163 4.59 -16.51 48.88
CA GLU A 163 5.54 -15.49 48.45
C GLU A 163 5.86 -15.62 46.96
N ALA A 164 6.07 -16.85 46.48
CA ALA A 164 6.53 -17.12 45.13
C ALA A 164 5.52 -16.68 44.04
N GLN A 165 4.21 -16.74 44.32
CA GLN A 165 3.16 -16.28 43.39
C GLN A 165 3.31 -14.79 43.01
N ASN A 166 3.92 -13.97 43.88
CA ASN A 166 4.13 -12.54 43.61
C ASN A 166 5.16 -12.30 42.50
N PHE A 167 5.93 -13.32 42.11
CA PHE A 167 6.87 -13.26 41.00
C PHE A 167 6.24 -13.56 39.64
N LEU A 168 5.03 -14.08 39.60
CA LEU A 168 4.34 -14.36 38.33
C LEU A 168 4.14 -13.05 37.53
N GLY A 169 4.54 -13.05 36.26
CA GLY A 169 4.49 -11.90 35.37
C GLY A 169 5.58 -10.84 35.64
N LYS A 170 6.50 -11.08 36.58
CA LYS A 170 7.55 -10.10 36.93
C LYS A 170 8.80 -10.25 36.07
N ARG A 171 9.53 -9.13 35.95
CA ARG A 171 10.84 -9.06 35.31
C ARG A 171 11.89 -9.74 36.18
N ILE A 172 12.66 -10.64 35.57
CA ILE A 172 13.84 -11.27 36.17
C ILE A 172 15.10 -10.77 35.44
N THR A 173 16.16 -10.54 36.19
CA THR A 173 17.51 -10.29 35.67
C THR A 173 18.45 -11.30 36.28
N VAL A 174 19.19 -12.02 35.44
CA VAL A 174 20.20 -12.98 35.84
C VAL A 174 21.54 -12.48 35.33
N VAL A 175 22.47 -12.18 36.24
CA VAL A 175 23.82 -11.72 35.89
C VAL A 175 24.78 -12.89 36.04
N PHE A 176 25.41 -13.29 34.94
CA PHE A 176 26.47 -14.29 34.90
C PHE A 176 27.81 -13.63 35.24
N LYS A 177 28.52 -14.18 36.22
CA LYS A 177 29.86 -13.75 36.64
C LYS A 177 30.75 -14.95 36.97
N TYR A 178 32.06 -14.77 36.96
CA TYR A 178 32.94 -15.74 37.62
C TYR A 178 32.95 -15.51 39.13
N LYS A 179 32.94 -16.60 39.90
CA LYS A 179 33.02 -16.55 41.36
C LYS A 179 34.43 -16.10 41.79
N ASP A 180 34.48 -15.23 42.79
CA ASP A 180 35.71 -14.73 43.43
C ASP A 180 36.70 -14.04 42.46
N VAL A 181 36.19 -13.42 41.38
CA VAL A 181 36.96 -12.60 40.44
C VAL A 181 36.46 -11.16 40.52
N GLU A 182 37.22 -10.30 41.18
CA GLU A 182 36.98 -8.85 41.15
C GLU A 182 37.25 -8.30 39.74
N GLU A 183 36.39 -7.39 39.27
CA GLU A 183 36.40 -6.87 37.90
C GLU A 183 36.38 -7.97 36.80
N GLY A 184 35.69 -9.09 37.05
CA GLY A 184 35.53 -10.16 36.05
C GLY A 184 34.61 -9.79 34.87
N PRO A 185 34.53 -10.65 33.84
CA PRO A 185 33.54 -10.51 32.78
C PRO A 185 32.12 -10.73 33.34
N GLU A 186 31.15 -9.94 32.87
CA GLU A 186 29.76 -10.03 33.29
C GLU A 186 28.80 -9.99 32.09
N ARG A 187 27.72 -10.77 32.14
CA ARG A 187 26.64 -10.75 31.14
C ARG A 187 25.28 -10.84 31.81
N ASN A 188 24.34 -10.02 31.34
CA ASN A 188 22.96 -10.03 31.81
C ASN A 188 22.07 -10.89 30.91
N PHE A 189 21.10 -11.56 31.53
CA PHE A 189 19.90 -12.04 30.86
C PHE A 189 18.69 -11.39 31.52
N VAL A 190 17.77 -10.86 30.72
CA VAL A 190 16.51 -10.29 31.15
C VAL A 190 15.36 -11.12 30.59
N GLY A 191 14.44 -11.51 31.45
CA GLY A 191 13.27 -12.30 31.08
C GLY A 191 12.02 -11.90 31.86
N VAL A 192 10.92 -12.59 31.58
CA VAL A 192 9.65 -12.50 32.30
C VAL A 192 9.27 -13.87 32.82
N ILE A 193 8.88 -13.95 34.09
CA ILE A 193 8.41 -15.19 34.72
C ILE A 193 6.97 -15.44 34.28
N THR A 194 6.72 -16.54 33.59
CA THR A 194 5.40 -16.90 33.05
C THR A 194 4.73 -18.02 33.84
N GLU A 195 5.49 -18.74 34.67
CA GLU A 195 4.99 -19.83 35.50
C GLU A 195 5.73 -19.87 36.84
N VAL A 196 4.97 -20.12 37.91
CA VAL A 196 5.47 -20.38 39.26
C VAL A 196 4.89 -21.71 39.70
N GLY A 197 5.76 -22.65 40.06
CA GLY A 197 5.38 -24.01 40.42
C GLY A 197 6.04 -24.50 41.70
N PHE A 198 5.46 -25.55 42.27
CA PHE A 198 6.01 -26.29 43.40
C PHE A 198 6.32 -27.72 42.95
N SER A 199 7.56 -28.18 43.17
CA SER A 199 7.99 -29.53 42.84
C SER A 199 8.53 -30.24 44.07
N GLN A 200 8.06 -31.46 44.36
CA GLN A 200 8.50 -32.23 45.51
C GLN A 200 8.84 -33.66 45.12
N ASP A 201 10.14 -33.97 45.18
CA ASP A 201 10.63 -35.33 45.05
C ASP A 201 10.46 -36.11 46.36
N LYS A 202 10.48 -37.45 46.27
CA LYS A 202 10.30 -38.33 47.41
C LYS A 202 11.33 -38.03 48.52
N GLY A 203 10.85 -37.54 49.66
CA GLY A 203 11.67 -37.20 50.83
C GLY A 203 12.31 -35.79 50.79
N SER A 204 12.00 -34.98 49.78
CA SER A 204 12.39 -33.56 49.71
C SER A 204 11.38 -32.67 50.45
N LEU A 205 11.84 -31.54 50.99
CA LEU A 205 10.99 -30.50 51.57
C LEU A 205 10.26 -29.65 50.51
N GLY A 206 10.51 -29.95 49.22
CA GLY A 206 9.95 -29.22 48.08
C GLY A 206 10.92 -28.22 47.48
N ASN A 207 10.61 -27.81 46.26
CA ASN A 207 11.34 -26.85 45.46
C ASN A 207 10.34 -25.85 44.88
N ILE A 208 10.72 -24.58 44.85
CA ILE A 208 10.02 -23.55 44.09
C ILE A 208 10.63 -23.56 42.69
N VAL A 209 9.80 -23.63 41.65
CA VAL A 209 10.25 -23.65 40.26
C VAL A 209 9.68 -22.41 39.57
N LEU A 210 10.56 -21.50 39.17
CA LEU A 210 10.19 -20.32 38.39
C LEU A 210 10.58 -20.58 36.93
N THR A 211 9.58 -20.63 36.06
CA THR A 211 9.77 -20.81 34.62
C THR A 211 9.34 -19.54 33.90
N GLY A 212 10.05 -19.20 32.83
CA GLY A 212 9.73 -18.01 32.07
C GLY A 212 10.40 -17.95 30.72
N SER A 213 10.19 -16.84 30.04
CA SER A 213 10.68 -16.64 28.69
C SER A 213 11.33 -15.27 28.49
N SER A 214 11.94 -15.06 27.31
CA SER A 214 12.33 -13.72 26.87
C SER A 214 11.12 -12.78 26.80
N PRO A 215 11.32 -11.45 26.91
CA PRO A 215 10.22 -10.48 26.82
C PRO A 215 9.42 -10.55 25.52
N THR A 216 10.00 -11.13 24.46
CA THR A 216 9.32 -11.39 23.19
C THR A 216 8.04 -12.22 23.32
N ILE A 217 7.88 -13.03 24.39
CA ILE A 217 6.62 -13.75 24.64
C ILE A 217 5.44 -12.79 24.90
N LEU A 218 5.70 -11.59 25.41
CA LEU A 218 4.67 -10.56 25.62
C LEU A 218 4.18 -9.96 24.30
N LEU A 219 4.97 -10.08 23.23
CA LEU A 219 4.56 -9.73 21.87
C LEU A 219 3.72 -10.82 21.21
N ASP A 220 3.77 -12.06 21.72
CA ASP A 220 3.02 -13.22 21.23
C ASP A 220 1.72 -13.42 22.03
N ALA A 221 1.02 -12.32 22.26
CA ALA A 221 -0.26 -12.28 22.97
C ALA A 221 -1.44 -12.67 22.04
N ALA A 222 -2.67 -12.24 22.38
CA ALA A 222 -3.82 -12.48 21.51
C ALA A 222 -3.63 -11.81 20.13
N PRO A 223 -4.11 -12.43 19.04
CA PRO A 223 -4.08 -11.83 17.71
C PRO A 223 -4.74 -10.44 17.66
N HIS A 224 -4.12 -9.52 16.92
CA HIS A 224 -4.57 -8.14 16.78
C HIS A 224 -4.85 -7.80 15.31
N ILE A 225 -5.77 -6.86 15.08
CA ILE A 225 -5.97 -6.23 13.77
C ILE A 225 -5.65 -4.74 13.87
N GLN A 226 -4.70 -4.25 13.08
CA GLN A 226 -4.39 -2.83 12.95
C GLN A 226 -3.71 -2.52 11.61
N SER A 227 -3.56 -1.23 11.31
CA SER A 227 -2.93 -0.75 10.08
C SER A 227 -2.02 0.43 10.34
N PHE A 228 -0.96 0.52 9.55
CA PHE A 228 0.03 1.58 9.58
C PHE A 228 0.12 2.25 8.21
N GLY A 229 0.21 3.58 8.19
CA GLY A 229 0.25 4.37 6.97
C GLY A 229 -1.13 4.63 6.35
N GLY A 230 -1.22 4.57 5.03
CA GLY A 230 -2.42 4.70 4.20
C GLY A 230 -2.87 6.14 3.97
N SER A 231 -3.09 6.89 5.05
CA SER A 231 -3.32 8.33 4.97
C SER A 231 -2.09 9.05 4.41
N GLN A 232 -0.91 8.66 4.91
CA GLN A 232 0.43 9.10 4.53
C GLN A 232 1.42 7.93 4.67
N ASP A 233 2.54 8.00 3.96
CA ASP A 233 3.61 7.02 4.10
C ASP A 233 4.23 7.06 5.50
N ILE A 234 4.65 5.91 6.00
CA ILE A 234 5.23 5.75 7.34
C ILE A 234 6.54 4.97 7.25
N SER A 235 7.53 5.30 8.07
CA SER A 235 8.81 4.58 8.09
C SER A 235 8.67 3.23 8.80
N LEU A 236 9.38 2.21 8.30
CA LEU A 236 9.39 0.88 8.95
C LEU A 236 9.91 0.96 10.39
N ASN A 237 10.84 1.88 10.67
CA ASN A 237 11.29 2.18 12.03
C ASN A 237 10.14 2.63 12.96
N SER A 238 9.24 3.49 12.48
CA SER A 238 8.12 3.97 13.30
C SER A 238 7.11 2.86 13.56
N ILE A 239 6.85 2.00 12.57
CA ILE A 239 5.97 0.84 12.72
C ILE A 239 6.53 -0.10 13.80
N ALA A 240 7.79 -0.51 13.67
CA ALA A 240 8.39 -1.45 14.60
C ALA A 240 8.48 -0.88 16.03
N ASP A 241 8.87 0.40 16.18
CA ASP A 241 8.91 1.07 17.48
C ASP A 241 7.52 1.13 18.15
N GLN A 242 6.48 1.47 17.38
CA GLN A 242 5.11 1.50 17.89
C GLN A 242 4.65 0.12 18.36
N VAL A 243 4.78 -0.90 17.51
CA VAL A 243 4.32 -2.27 17.80
C VAL A 243 5.07 -2.87 18.99
N ILE A 244 6.38 -2.64 19.10
CA ILE A 244 7.16 -3.13 20.24
C ILE A 244 6.72 -2.44 21.54
N LYS A 245 6.47 -1.12 21.51
CA LYS A 245 5.98 -0.38 22.69
C LYS A 245 4.58 -0.79 23.13
N GLU A 246 3.70 -1.12 22.17
CA GLU A 246 2.35 -1.62 22.45
C GLU A 246 2.40 -2.92 23.26
N GLY A 247 3.27 -3.87 22.89
CA GLY A 247 3.33 -5.17 23.58
C GLY A 247 4.30 -5.25 24.77
N LEU A 248 5.44 -4.56 24.77
CA LEU A 248 6.41 -4.59 25.89
C LEU A 248 6.16 -3.51 26.96
N GLY A 249 5.32 -2.52 26.68
CA GLY A 249 5.14 -1.34 27.51
C GLY A 249 6.34 -0.38 27.43
N GLN A 250 6.21 0.81 28.05
CA GLN A 250 7.14 1.91 27.75
C GLN A 250 8.49 1.89 28.47
N ASN A 251 8.77 1.03 29.48
CA ASN A 251 10.02 1.14 30.26
C ASN A 251 10.53 -0.16 30.93
N ASN A 252 9.99 -1.34 30.61
CA ASN A 252 10.36 -2.56 31.33
C ASN A 252 11.47 -3.39 30.65
N PHE A 253 11.58 -3.27 29.33
CA PHE A 253 12.45 -4.08 28.50
C PHE A 253 13.08 -3.24 27.40
N ASP A 254 14.38 -3.45 27.16
CA ASP A 254 15.13 -2.68 26.19
C ASP A 254 14.95 -3.25 24.78
N PHE A 255 14.87 -2.35 23.80
CA PHE A 255 14.80 -2.70 22.40
C PHE A 255 15.48 -1.65 21.52
N ARG A 256 15.86 -2.07 20.31
CA ARG A 256 16.57 -1.27 19.31
C ARG A 256 15.90 -1.44 17.96
N VAL A 257 15.64 -0.32 17.28
CA VAL A 257 15.00 -0.27 15.95
C VAL A 257 15.86 0.55 15.00
N ASP A 258 16.45 -0.11 14.01
CA ASP A 258 17.36 0.47 13.02
C ASP A 258 17.18 -0.22 11.66
N ALA A 259 15.96 -0.10 11.10
CA ALA A 259 15.59 -0.66 9.81
C ALA A 259 16.36 0.00 8.65
N GLN A 260 16.79 -0.81 7.67
CA GLN A 260 17.42 -0.35 6.44
C GLN A 260 16.40 0.15 5.41
N HIS A 261 15.24 -0.50 5.40
CA HIS A 261 14.16 -0.19 4.48
C HIS A 261 13.54 1.18 4.81
N GLY A 262 13.07 1.85 3.76
CA GLY A 262 12.53 3.19 3.86
C GLY A 262 11.08 3.23 4.34
N ASN A 263 10.29 4.06 3.67
CA ASN A 263 8.89 4.22 3.99
C ASN A 263 8.02 3.18 3.27
N VAL A 264 6.95 2.79 3.94
CA VAL A 264 5.89 1.95 3.42
C VAL A 264 4.62 2.77 3.31
N SER A 265 3.86 2.57 2.24
CA SER A 265 2.61 3.29 2.02
C SER A 265 1.48 2.80 2.91
N TYR A 266 1.42 1.50 3.16
CA TYR A 266 0.38 0.82 3.91
C TYR A 266 0.89 -0.56 4.33
N SER A 267 0.74 -0.90 5.60
CA SER A 267 0.96 -2.24 6.12
C SER A 267 -0.10 -2.56 7.17
N SER A 268 -0.58 -3.79 7.20
CA SER A 268 -1.58 -4.23 8.15
C SER A 268 -1.09 -5.45 8.92
N GLN A 269 -1.23 -5.37 10.24
CA GLN A 269 -1.23 -6.51 11.14
C GLN A 269 -2.65 -7.08 11.12
N TYR A 270 -2.84 -8.27 10.56
CA TYR A 270 -4.18 -8.83 10.34
C TYR A 270 -4.30 -10.21 10.98
N GLU A 271 -5.10 -10.29 12.06
CA GLU A 271 -5.36 -11.52 12.83
C GLU A 271 -4.09 -12.25 13.22
N GLU A 272 -3.07 -11.49 13.63
CA GLU A 272 -1.77 -12.02 14.01
C GLU A 272 -1.23 -11.32 15.25
N THR A 273 -0.33 -11.96 15.99
CA THR A 273 0.31 -11.39 17.18
C THR A 273 1.34 -10.32 16.78
N HIS A 274 1.75 -9.46 17.72
CA HIS A 274 2.79 -8.47 17.43
C HIS A 274 4.11 -9.14 17.07
N TYR A 275 4.45 -10.26 17.72
CA TYR A 275 5.63 -11.05 17.40
C TYR A 275 5.57 -11.58 15.97
N ASN A 276 4.45 -12.21 15.59
CA ASN A 276 4.25 -12.72 14.23
C ASN A 276 4.36 -11.62 13.18
N TYR A 277 3.72 -10.46 13.44
CA TYR A 277 3.80 -9.29 12.56
C TYR A 277 5.23 -8.80 12.38
N LEU A 278 5.97 -8.58 13.47
CA LEU A 278 7.36 -8.11 13.45
C LEU A 278 8.29 -9.11 12.75
N ALA A 279 8.15 -10.40 13.04
CA ALA A 279 8.91 -11.46 12.37
C ALA A 279 8.64 -11.49 10.86
N ARG A 280 7.35 -11.42 10.49
CA ARG A 280 6.92 -11.40 9.09
C ARG A 280 7.45 -10.20 8.35
N ILE A 281 7.28 -8.98 8.87
CA ILE A 281 7.74 -7.77 8.18
C ILE A 281 9.27 -7.69 8.15
N ALA A 282 9.96 -8.20 9.17
CA ALA A 282 11.41 -8.28 9.15
C ALA A 282 11.90 -9.18 8.01
N GLU A 283 11.37 -10.39 7.86
CA GLU A 283 11.70 -11.23 6.70
C GLU A 283 11.31 -10.55 5.38
N ALA A 284 10.11 -9.97 5.34
CA ALA A 284 9.56 -9.45 4.10
C ALA A 284 10.35 -8.24 3.56
N TYR A 285 10.93 -7.42 4.43
CA TYR A 285 11.79 -6.28 4.05
C TYR A 285 13.30 -6.57 4.16
N GLY A 286 13.69 -7.79 4.55
CA GLY A 286 15.09 -8.19 4.69
C GLY A 286 15.82 -7.62 5.92
N GLU A 287 15.06 -7.23 6.94
CA GLU A 287 15.55 -6.80 8.25
C GLU A 287 15.84 -8.00 9.17
N GLN A 288 16.66 -7.80 10.19
CA GLN A 288 16.91 -8.80 11.23
C GLN A 288 15.98 -8.58 12.41
N PHE A 289 15.45 -9.66 13.00
CA PHE A 289 14.60 -9.61 14.19
C PHE A 289 15.00 -10.74 15.13
N PHE A 290 15.57 -10.41 16.29
CA PHE A 290 15.98 -11.40 17.29
C PHE A 290 16.19 -10.74 18.66
N TYR A 291 16.13 -11.53 19.73
CA TYR A 291 16.43 -11.11 21.09
C TYR A 291 17.83 -11.61 21.48
N ASP A 292 18.71 -10.74 21.99
CA ASP A 292 20.09 -11.12 22.33
C ASP A 292 20.25 -11.59 23.79
N GLY A 293 19.16 -11.61 24.56
CA GLY A 293 19.13 -11.91 25.99
C GLY A 293 18.92 -10.69 26.89
N GLU A 294 19.12 -9.48 26.37
CA GLU A 294 18.90 -8.22 27.11
C GLU A 294 18.15 -7.17 26.27
N VAL A 295 18.44 -7.08 24.97
CA VAL A 295 17.85 -6.13 24.03
C VAL A 295 17.18 -6.87 22.86
N LEU A 296 15.96 -6.46 22.52
CA LEU A 296 15.27 -6.90 21.31
C LEU A 296 15.70 -6.05 20.11
N HIS A 297 16.18 -6.67 19.04
CA HIS A 297 16.65 -5.96 17.85
C HIS A 297 15.66 -6.12 16.69
N PHE A 298 15.35 -5.01 16.02
CA PHE A 298 14.67 -4.97 14.73
C PHE A 298 15.47 -4.10 13.75
N GLY A 299 15.87 -4.65 12.60
CA GLY A 299 16.62 -3.91 11.58
C GLY A 299 18.02 -4.46 11.34
N LYS A 300 19.02 -3.57 11.24
CA LYS A 300 20.43 -3.96 11.13
C LYS A 300 20.91 -4.76 12.33
N LEU A 301 21.81 -5.70 12.09
CA LEU A 301 22.61 -6.30 13.17
C LEU A 301 23.27 -5.20 14.02
N PRO A 302 23.30 -5.35 15.35
CA PRO A 302 23.95 -4.39 16.23
C PRO A 302 25.46 -4.30 15.92
N PRO A 303 26.13 -3.20 16.34
CA PRO A 303 27.58 -3.09 16.23
C PRO A 303 28.29 -4.29 16.88
N GLN A 304 29.22 -4.89 16.14
CA GLN A 304 29.89 -6.12 16.57
C GLN A 304 30.91 -5.85 17.68
N GLU A 305 30.88 -6.68 18.73
CA GLU A 305 31.85 -6.66 19.82
C GLU A 305 33.19 -7.31 19.41
N LYS A 306 34.18 -7.23 20.31
CA LYS A 306 35.41 -8.03 20.16
C LYS A 306 35.04 -9.52 20.22
N PRO A 307 35.51 -10.35 19.28
CA PRO A 307 35.23 -11.78 19.29
C PRO A 307 35.66 -12.46 20.59
N VAL A 308 34.81 -13.34 21.12
CA VAL A 308 35.16 -14.22 22.23
C VAL A 308 36.06 -15.34 21.72
N GLN A 309 37.20 -15.59 22.38
CA GLN A 309 38.12 -16.66 22.00
C GLN A 309 37.61 -18.03 22.51
N LEU A 310 37.33 -18.93 21.57
CA LEU A 310 36.95 -20.32 21.82
C LEU A 310 38.08 -21.24 21.43
N THR A 311 38.74 -21.88 22.40
CA THR A 311 39.89 -22.75 22.15
C THR A 311 39.51 -24.20 22.43
N TYR A 312 39.58 -25.05 21.39
CA TYR A 312 39.28 -26.48 21.51
C TYR A 312 40.16 -27.16 22.55
N GLY A 313 39.54 -27.96 23.43
CA GLY A 313 40.22 -28.65 24.53
C GLY A 313 40.49 -27.75 25.75
N SER A 314 40.11 -26.47 25.69
CA SER A 314 40.22 -25.53 26.81
C SER A 314 38.85 -24.97 27.17
N SER A 315 38.28 -24.11 26.32
CA SER A 315 37.01 -23.44 26.58
C SER A 315 35.83 -24.03 25.78
N VAL A 316 36.12 -24.86 24.78
CA VAL A 316 35.12 -25.60 24.00
C VAL A 316 35.55 -27.06 23.78
N ASN A 317 34.58 -27.96 23.81
CA ASN A 317 34.75 -29.40 23.57
C ASN A 317 33.62 -29.92 22.66
N ASP A 318 33.69 -31.20 22.28
CA ASP A 318 32.67 -31.90 21.48
C ASP A 318 32.20 -31.16 20.21
N VAL A 319 33.13 -30.44 19.57
CA VAL A 319 32.83 -29.57 18.43
C VAL A 319 32.38 -30.40 17.23
N LYS A 320 31.20 -30.07 16.70
CA LYS A 320 30.58 -30.67 15.52
C LYS A 320 30.41 -29.60 14.45
N ILE A 321 31.00 -29.85 13.28
CA ILE A 321 30.90 -28.98 12.10
C ILE A 321 30.00 -29.65 11.07
N LYS A 322 28.99 -28.95 10.59
CA LYS A 322 27.99 -29.43 9.63
C LYS A 322 27.93 -28.50 8.43
N MET A 323 27.94 -29.09 7.23
CA MET A 323 27.59 -28.40 5.98
C MET A 323 26.21 -28.88 5.54
N LYS A 324 25.34 -27.96 5.14
CA LYS A 324 23.99 -28.26 4.66
C LYS A 324 23.84 -27.73 3.23
N ALA A 325 23.34 -28.58 2.33
CA ALA A 325 22.86 -28.11 1.04
C ALA A 325 21.46 -27.51 1.24
N GLN A 326 21.24 -26.26 0.82
CA GLN A 326 19.98 -25.53 0.98
C GLN A 326 19.53 -24.87 -0.34
N HIS A 327 18.23 -24.58 -0.48
CA HIS A 327 17.78 -23.73 -1.59
C HIS A 327 18.09 -22.26 -1.26
N VAL A 328 19.18 -21.74 -1.83
CA VAL A 328 19.74 -20.40 -1.51
C VAL A 328 19.36 -19.31 -2.52
N ASN A 329 18.62 -19.64 -3.57
CA ASN A 329 18.28 -18.73 -4.67
C ASN A 329 16.76 -18.53 -4.83
N PRO A 330 16.04 -18.00 -3.82
CA PRO A 330 14.65 -17.61 -4.00
C PRO A 330 14.56 -16.47 -5.02
N THR A 331 13.51 -16.49 -5.85
CA THR A 331 13.21 -15.39 -6.78
C THR A 331 11.80 -14.86 -6.55
N PHE A 332 11.67 -13.54 -6.51
CA PHE A 332 10.39 -12.88 -6.28
C PHE A 332 9.99 -12.01 -7.47
N TYR A 333 8.67 -11.90 -7.67
CA TYR A 333 8.08 -10.89 -8.54
C TYR A 333 7.00 -10.10 -7.81
N GLY A 334 6.78 -8.88 -8.27
CA GLY A 334 5.69 -8.01 -7.85
C GLY A 334 5.02 -7.34 -9.04
N TYR A 335 4.04 -6.50 -8.76
CA TYR A 335 3.33 -5.74 -9.77
C TYR A 335 2.95 -4.36 -9.23
N ASN A 336 3.48 -3.32 -9.87
CA ASN A 336 3.07 -1.95 -9.60
C ASN A 336 1.86 -1.62 -10.47
N SER A 337 0.68 -1.64 -9.86
CA SER A 337 -0.57 -1.34 -10.56
C SER A 337 -0.72 0.12 -10.99
N SER A 338 -0.04 1.06 -10.32
CA SER A 338 -0.09 2.49 -10.66
C SER A 338 0.69 2.79 -11.95
N LYS A 339 1.72 2.00 -12.26
CA LYS A 339 2.54 2.14 -13.47
C LYS A 339 2.25 1.06 -14.52
N ASN A 340 1.42 0.08 -14.19
CA ASN A 340 1.23 -1.15 -14.97
C ASN A 340 2.56 -1.86 -15.29
N GLU A 341 3.38 -2.08 -14.26
CA GLU A 341 4.74 -2.60 -14.41
C GLU A 341 4.93 -3.87 -13.58
N LYS A 342 5.45 -4.92 -14.22
CA LYS A 342 5.91 -6.12 -13.51
C LYS A 342 7.27 -5.81 -12.89
N LEU A 343 7.38 -6.04 -11.58
CA LEU A 343 8.62 -5.84 -10.83
C LEU A 343 9.33 -7.19 -10.69
N THR A 344 10.58 -7.25 -11.13
CA THR A 344 11.47 -8.41 -10.99
C THR A 344 12.87 -7.93 -10.71
N THR A 345 13.68 -8.75 -10.04
CA THR A 345 15.11 -8.50 -9.85
C THR A 345 15.94 -9.67 -10.39
N GLY A 346 17.25 -9.47 -10.50
CA GLY A 346 18.21 -10.52 -10.84
C GLY A 346 18.45 -11.47 -9.66
N SER A 347 19.49 -12.30 -9.70
CA SER A 347 19.84 -13.15 -8.56
C SER A 347 20.51 -12.36 -7.43
N SER A 348 20.11 -12.64 -6.19
CA SER A 348 20.71 -12.05 -4.99
C SER A 348 21.78 -12.99 -4.43
N LYS A 349 23.00 -12.91 -4.95
CA LYS A 349 24.12 -13.72 -4.42
C LYS A 349 24.55 -13.20 -3.04
N ILE A 350 24.67 -14.12 -2.09
CA ILE A 350 25.21 -13.84 -0.76
C ILE A 350 26.69 -14.22 -0.75
N ASN A 351 27.53 -13.30 -0.30
CA ASN A 351 28.97 -13.53 -0.21
C ASN A 351 29.31 -14.17 1.13
N HIS A 352 30.12 -15.23 1.08
CA HIS A 352 30.76 -15.84 2.24
C HIS A 352 32.27 -15.62 2.14
N THR A 353 32.86 -15.25 3.27
CA THR A 353 34.31 -15.10 3.48
C THR A 353 34.93 -16.42 3.96
N SER A 354 34.21 -17.20 4.78
CA SER A 354 34.63 -18.54 5.21
C SER A 354 34.63 -19.51 4.02
N ASP A 355 35.76 -20.16 3.77
CA ASP A 355 35.93 -21.08 2.63
C ASP A 355 34.94 -22.25 2.67
N ILE A 356 34.65 -22.78 3.87
CA ILE A 356 33.70 -23.90 4.03
C ILE A 356 32.27 -23.42 3.77
N ALA A 357 31.88 -22.27 4.33
CA ALA A 357 30.54 -21.72 4.10
C ALA A 357 30.33 -21.35 2.63
N LYS A 358 31.34 -20.71 2.01
CA LYS A 358 31.35 -20.42 0.57
C LYS A 358 31.21 -21.68 -0.27
N ARG A 359 31.93 -22.75 0.07
CA ARG A 359 31.84 -24.01 -0.65
C ARG A 359 30.46 -24.66 -0.49
N ALA A 360 29.89 -24.65 0.72
CA ALA A 360 28.54 -25.15 0.98
C ALA A 360 27.49 -24.36 0.18
N TYR A 361 27.64 -23.04 0.09
CA TYR A 361 26.80 -22.17 -0.72
C TYR A 361 26.90 -22.49 -2.22
N GLU A 362 28.11 -22.61 -2.77
CA GLU A 362 28.31 -22.98 -4.18
C GLU A 362 27.75 -24.36 -4.53
N ILE A 363 27.87 -25.33 -3.61
CA ILE A 363 27.26 -26.66 -3.77
C ILE A 363 25.74 -26.53 -3.75
N SER A 364 25.19 -25.76 -2.80
CA SER A 364 23.76 -25.47 -2.71
C SER A 364 23.19 -24.90 -4.01
N GLU A 365 23.87 -23.93 -4.63
CA GLU A 365 23.48 -23.38 -5.94
C GLU A 365 23.44 -24.45 -7.05
N LYS A 366 24.39 -25.39 -7.04
CA LYS A 366 24.49 -26.46 -8.05
C LYS A 366 23.52 -27.60 -7.81
N THR A 367 23.20 -27.89 -6.54
CA THR A 367 22.29 -28.96 -6.14
C THR A 367 20.83 -28.56 -6.38
N PHE A 368 20.45 -27.33 -6.01
CA PHE A 368 19.07 -26.86 -6.10
C PHE A 368 18.87 -25.93 -7.30
N GLN A 369 18.70 -26.53 -8.49
CA GLN A 369 18.54 -25.79 -9.75
C GLN A 369 17.08 -25.42 -10.07
N THR A 370 16.11 -26.02 -9.37
CA THR A 370 14.69 -25.77 -9.62
C THR A 370 14.34 -24.30 -9.39
N PRO A 371 13.74 -23.61 -10.39
CA PRO A 371 13.31 -22.23 -10.23
C PRO A 371 12.30 -22.09 -9.09
N SER A 372 12.57 -21.18 -8.15
CA SER A 372 11.65 -20.83 -7.06
C SER A 372 11.14 -19.42 -7.32
N LEU A 373 10.12 -19.28 -8.18
CA LEU A 373 9.48 -18.00 -8.46
C LEU A 373 8.21 -17.84 -7.63
N ARG A 374 8.16 -16.83 -6.78
CA ARG A 374 7.02 -16.54 -5.91
C ARG A 374 6.62 -15.07 -5.99
N VAL A 375 5.39 -14.76 -5.61
CA VAL A 375 5.01 -13.36 -5.35
C VAL A 375 5.79 -12.89 -4.13
N ALA A 376 6.34 -11.67 -4.18
CA ALA A 376 7.01 -11.07 -3.02
C ALA A 376 6.07 -11.05 -1.79
N PRO A 377 6.58 -11.22 -0.57
CA PRO A 377 5.78 -11.19 0.66
C PRO A 377 5.40 -9.77 1.13
N ILE A 378 5.50 -8.78 0.24
CA ILE A 378 5.19 -7.37 0.50
C ILE A 378 4.41 -6.76 -0.66
N LYS A 379 3.72 -5.65 -0.44
CA LYS A 379 3.23 -4.81 -1.54
C LYS A 379 4.38 -3.97 -2.10
N ALA A 380 5.05 -4.50 -3.13
CA ALA A 380 6.17 -3.82 -3.78
C ALA A 380 5.70 -2.64 -4.66
N TYR A 381 6.34 -1.49 -4.48
CA TYR A 381 6.21 -0.29 -5.31
C TYR A 381 7.32 -0.17 -6.35
N SER A 382 8.49 -0.71 -6.05
CA SER A 382 9.70 -0.60 -6.83
C SER A 382 10.47 -1.92 -6.90
N PHE A 383 11.44 -2.00 -7.80
CA PHE A 383 12.36 -3.13 -7.87
C PHE A 383 13.24 -3.26 -6.61
N MET A 384 13.46 -2.16 -5.87
CA MET A 384 14.24 -2.17 -4.62
C MET A 384 13.52 -2.98 -3.53
N ASP A 385 12.19 -2.93 -3.51
CA ASP A 385 11.38 -3.69 -2.55
C ASP A 385 11.53 -5.20 -2.81
N ILE A 386 11.49 -5.59 -4.09
CA ILE A 386 11.71 -6.97 -4.52
C ILE A 386 13.13 -7.43 -4.17
N ASP A 387 14.14 -6.59 -4.43
CA ASP A 387 15.52 -6.88 -4.10
C ASP A 387 15.74 -7.04 -2.59
N ALA A 388 15.12 -6.20 -1.76
CA ALA A 388 15.19 -6.31 -0.30
C ALA A 388 14.58 -7.63 0.20
N SER A 389 13.34 -7.97 -0.22
CA SER A 389 12.72 -9.26 0.14
C SER A 389 13.57 -10.45 -0.33
N GLN A 390 14.13 -10.37 -1.53
CA GLN A 390 14.90 -11.47 -2.11
C GLN A 390 16.24 -11.66 -1.39
N LYS A 391 16.96 -10.56 -1.11
CA LYS A 391 18.20 -10.60 -0.32
C LYS A 391 17.96 -11.08 1.10
N GLY A 392 16.87 -10.66 1.76
CA GLY A 392 16.50 -11.15 3.08
C GLY A 392 16.28 -12.67 3.10
N ALA A 393 15.43 -13.17 2.21
CA ALA A 393 15.15 -14.60 2.11
C ALA A 393 16.39 -15.43 1.72
N ALA A 394 17.19 -14.95 0.76
CA ALA A 394 18.43 -15.59 0.35
C ALA A 394 19.48 -15.58 1.47
N GLY A 395 19.66 -14.45 2.15
CA GLY A 395 20.58 -14.26 3.27
C GLY A 395 20.28 -15.19 4.44
N SER A 396 19.02 -15.32 4.82
CA SER A 396 18.60 -16.24 5.88
C SER A 396 18.88 -17.71 5.54
N LYS A 397 18.65 -18.13 4.28
CA LYS A 397 19.00 -19.50 3.83
C LYS A 397 20.49 -19.72 3.70
N ALA A 398 21.22 -18.71 3.22
CA ALA A 398 22.67 -18.72 3.08
C ALA A 398 23.37 -18.83 4.45
N SER A 399 22.86 -18.17 5.48
CA SER A 399 23.42 -18.25 6.84
C SER A 399 23.42 -19.69 7.41
N ASN A 400 22.49 -20.54 6.97
CA ASN A 400 22.29 -21.90 7.47
C ASN A 400 23.01 -23.01 6.68
N VAL A 401 23.88 -22.65 5.72
CA VAL A 401 24.65 -23.64 4.94
C VAL A 401 25.84 -24.23 5.72
N PHE A 402 26.29 -23.54 6.76
CA PHE A 402 27.41 -23.92 7.61
C PHE A 402 27.05 -23.71 9.08
N ILE A 403 27.08 -24.78 9.85
CA ILE A 403 26.70 -24.78 11.27
C ILE A 403 27.82 -25.43 12.08
N THR A 404 28.24 -24.75 13.13
CA THR A 404 29.18 -25.26 14.13
C THR A 404 28.47 -25.32 15.47
N SER A 405 28.61 -26.43 16.19
CA SER A 405 28.04 -26.63 17.51
C SER A 405 29.05 -27.28 18.43
N GLY A 406 28.90 -27.14 19.74
CA GLY A 406 29.82 -27.76 20.71
C GLY A 406 29.38 -27.51 22.15
N THR A 407 30.13 -28.10 23.08
CA THR A 407 30.04 -27.79 24.50
C THR A 407 31.02 -26.66 24.84
N THR A 408 30.70 -25.83 25.81
CA THR A 408 31.54 -24.70 26.24
C THR A 408 31.50 -24.49 27.74
N THR A 409 32.59 -23.96 28.27
CA THR A 409 32.74 -23.59 29.68
C THR A 409 32.66 -22.06 29.87
N ILE A 410 32.38 -21.30 28.80
CA ILE A 410 32.21 -19.85 28.84
C ILE A 410 30.72 -19.50 29.04
N PRO A 411 30.34 -18.86 30.16
CA PRO A 411 28.94 -18.55 30.49
C PRO A 411 28.42 -17.25 29.88
N PHE A 412 29.16 -16.62 28.97
CA PHE A 412 28.85 -15.27 28.44
C PHE A 412 28.42 -15.26 26.97
N LEU A 413 28.35 -16.43 26.31
CA LEU A 413 27.87 -16.52 24.93
C LEU A 413 26.37 -16.18 24.86
N TYR A 414 25.91 -15.57 23.77
CA TYR A 414 24.51 -15.19 23.58
C TYR A 414 24.17 -15.07 22.08
N PRO A 415 22.90 -15.19 21.65
CA PRO A 415 22.54 -15.06 20.24
C PRO A 415 22.94 -13.70 19.65
N GLY A 416 23.66 -13.72 18.53
CA GLY A 416 24.21 -12.54 17.85
C GLY A 416 25.65 -12.20 18.24
N CYS A 417 26.21 -12.81 19.29
CA CYS A 417 27.61 -12.57 19.68
C CYS A 417 28.60 -13.28 18.73
N ILE A 418 29.78 -12.69 18.57
CA ILE A 418 30.83 -13.20 17.69
C ILE A 418 31.88 -13.94 18.49
N ALA A 419 32.35 -15.06 17.95
CA ALA A 419 33.40 -15.86 18.54
C ALA A 419 34.44 -16.29 17.50
N ASP A 420 35.72 -16.17 17.83
CA ASP A 420 36.80 -16.77 17.05
C ASP A 420 37.07 -18.16 17.64
N ILE A 421 36.91 -19.20 16.82
CA ILE A 421 37.18 -20.58 17.24
C ILE A 421 38.55 -21.04 16.75
N GLU A 422 39.31 -21.62 17.66
CA GLU A 422 40.55 -22.33 17.37
C GLU A 422 40.35 -23.84 17.52
N MET A 423 40.83 -24.57 16.52
CA MET A 423 40.75 -26.02 16.48
C MET A 423 42.16 -26.61 16.59
N ARG A 424 42.27 -27.80 17.16
CA ARG A 424 43.54 -28.53 17.26
C ARG A 424 44.11 -28.83 15.88
N LYS A 425 45.40 -28.59 15.68
CA LYS A 425 46.13 -29.00 14.46
C LYS A 425 46.24 -30.52 14.40
N THR A 426 46.17 -31.09 13.21
CA THR A 426 46.14 -32.56 13.00
C THR A 426 47.40 -33.27 13.51
N ASP A 427 48.54 -32.58 13.49
CA ASP A 427 49.88 -33.10 13.74
C ASP A 427 50.50 -32.61 15.06
N SER A 428 49.77 -31.83 15.87
CA SER A 428 50.27 -31.32 17.15
C SER A 428 49.20 -31.18 18.23
N ASN A 429 49.63 -30.82 19.43
CA ASN A 429 48.74 -30.48 20.53
C ASN A 429 48.37 -29.00 20.54
N GLU A 430 48.85 -28.22 19.57
CA GLU A 430 48.54 -26.80 19.45
C GLU A 430 47.20 -26.59 18.74
N THR A 431 46.53 -25.50 19.10
CA THR A 431 45.36 -25.00 18.38
C THR A 431 45.77 -23.96 17.34
N ALA A 432 44.97 -23.82 16.29
CA ALA A 432 45.10 -22.77 15.30
C ALA A 432 43.72 -22.18 15.00
N TYR A 433 43.70 -20.91 14.61
CA TYR A 433 42.48 -20.24 14.16
C TYR A 433 41.79 -21.06 13.06
N PHE A 434 40.50 -21.31 13.25
CA PHE A 434 39.68 -22.05 12.31
C PHE A 434 38.74 -21.10 11.54
N THR A 435 37.82 -20.43 12.24
CA THR A 435 36.89 -19.49 11.60
C THR A 435 36.26 -18.56 12.64
N LYS A 436 35.63 -17.50 12.15
CA LYS A 436 34.81 -16.58 12.96
C LYS A 436 33.34 -16.94 12.87
N LEU A 437 32.73 -17.18 14.01
CA LEU A 437 31.37 -17.66 14.19
C LEU A 437 30.46 -16.58 14.77
N MET A 438 29.17 -16.67 14.48
CA MET A 438 28.11 -15.93 15.16
C MET A 438 27.20 -16.93 15.87
N ILE A 439 27.06 -16.78 17.18
CA ILE A 439 26.21 -17.66 17.99
C ILE A 439 24.75 -17.40 17.62
N ILE A 440 23.97 -18.46 17.39
CA ILE A 440 22.53 -18.38 17.10
C ILE A 440 21.70 -19.08 18.17
N GLU A 441 22.25 -20.07 18.86
CA GLU A 441 21.61 -20.73 19.98
C GLU A 441 22.64 -21.01 21.07
N VAL A 442 22.23 -20.92 22.32
CA VAL A 442 23.05 -21.27 23.48
C VAL A 442 22.16 -21.81 24.60
N THR A 443 22.61 -22.88 25.25
CA THR A 443 22.01 -23.36 26.50
C THR A 443 23.02 -23.19 27.61
N HIS A 444 22.61 -22.58 28.70
CA HIS A 444 23.36 -22.38 29.93
C HIS A 444 22.75 -23.21 31.04
N GLU A 445 23.55 -24.01 31.72
CA GLU A 445 23.12 -24.82 32.85
C GLU A 445 24.08 -24.61 34.03
N VAL A 446 23.56 -24.14 35.17
CA VAL A 446 24.33 -23.83 36.37
C VAL A 446 23.71 -24.53 37.59
N ASP A 447 24.53 -25.21 38.37
CA ASP A 447 24.09 -25.84 39.63
C ASP A 447 24.33 -24.95 40.86
N ALA A 448 23.86 -25.39 42.03
CA ALA A 448 24.02 -24.68 43.31
C ALA A 448 25.49 -24.43 43.71
N ARG A 449 26.44 -25.24 43.20
CA ARG A 449 27.87 -25.08 43.47
C ARG A 449 28.52 -24.10 42.51
N GLY A 450 27.82 -23.72 41.45
CA GLY A 450 28.28 -22.87 40.37
C GLY A 450 29.03 -23.62 39.26
N TYR A 451 28.90 -24.95 39.17
CA TYR A 451 29.37 -25.67 38.00
C TYR A 451 28.51 -25.30 36.80
N TYR A 452 29.17 -24.93 35.71
CA TYR A 452 28.53 -24.50 34.46
C TYR A 452 28.76 -25.53 33.35
N ASP A 453 27.69 -25.90 32.69
CA ASP A 453 27.69 -26.65 31.43
C ASP A 453 26.96 -25.81 30.37
N GLY A 454 27.65 -25.56 29.25
CA GLY A 454 27.14 -24.78 28.16
C GLY A 454 27.13 -25.58 26.86
N THR A 455 26.11 -25.38 26.04
CA THR A 455 26.12 -25.81 24.63
C THR A 455 25.79 -24.65 23.71
N PHE A 456 26.34 -24.64 22.51
CA PHE A 456 26.06 -23.59 21.53
C PHE A 456 25.87 -24.14 20.12
N GLU A 457 25.11 -23.41 19.31
CA GLU A 457 25.05 -23.53 17.85
C GLU A 457 25.35 -22.18 17.22
N ALA A 458 26.15 -22.18 16.15
CA ALA A 458 26.67 -20.99 15.52
C ALA A 458 26.77 -21.13 14.00
N ILE A 459 26.66 -19.99 13.30
CA ILE A 459 26.81 -19.86 11.86
C ILE A 459 28.08 -19.10 11.51
N ALA A 460 28.41 -19.01 10.22
CA ALA A 460 29.45 -18.08 9.77
C ALA A 460 29.00 -16.62 10.00
N SER A 461 29.86 -15.81 10.62
CA SER A 461 29.56 -14.41 10.98
C SER A 461 29.55 -13.42 9.81
N ASP A 462 29.94 -13.86 8.63
CA ASP A 462 30.38 -13.04 7.51
C ASP A 462 29.26 -12.61 6.55
N THR A 463 28.08 -13.23 6.65
CA THR A 463 26.97 -12.95 5.75
C THR A 463 26.22 -11.65 6.09
N GLY A 464 26.28 -11.22 7.35
CA GLY A 464 25.45 -10.12 7.86
C GLY A 464 23.97 -10.49 8.06
N PHE A 465 23.62 -11.78 8.00
CA PHE A 465 22.27 -12.30 8.20
C PHE A 465 22.23 -13.35 9.32
N ILE A 466 21.12 -13.38 10.04
CA ILE A 466 20.78 -14.40 11.03
C ILE A 466 19.63 -15.28 10.50
N PRO A 467 19.47 -16.53 10.98
CA PRO A 467 18.30 -17.32 10.66
C PRO A 467 17.02 -16.58 11.03
N ARG A 468 16.02 -16.63 10.14
CA ARG A 468 14.76 -15.92 10.33
C ARG A 468 13.97 -16.51 11.51
N PRO A 469 13.24 -15.67 12.27
CA PRO A 469 12.27 -16.16 13.25
C PRO A 469 11.15 -16.98 12.63
N GLU A 470 10.49 -17.80 13.45
CA GLU A 470 9.29 -18.54 13.06
C GLU A 470 8.07 -17.61 13.05
N PHE A 471 7.26 -17.68 11.98
CA PHE A 471 6.01 -16.95 11.86
C PHE A 471 5.08 -17.62 10.83
N GLU A 472 3.79 -17.29 10.92
CA GLU A 472 2.74 -17.71 10.00
C GLU A 472 2.30 -16.55 9.09
N GLN A 473 1.97 -16.85 7.83
CA GLN A 473 1.47 -15.82 6.92
C GLN A 473 -0.03 -15.56 7.16
N PRO A 474 -0.43 -14.32 7.51
CA PRO A 474 -1.83 -13.97 7.67
C PRO A 474 -2.55 -14.04 6.33
N ARG A 475 -3.83 -14.42 6.37
CA ARG A 475 -4.70 -14.46 5.19
C ARG A 475 -5.89 -13.55 5.41
N ALA A 476 -5.96 -12.48 4.63
CA ALA A 476 -7.05 -11.53 4.72
C ALA A 476 -8.29 -12.02 3.97
N GLU A 477 -9.40 -12.09 4.67
CA GLU A 477 -10.72 -12.39 4.11
C GLU A 477 -11.41 -11.12 3.59
N SER A 478 -12.45 -11.29 2.78
CA SER A 478 -13.22 -10.15 2.26
C SER A 478 -13.98 -9.44 3.39
N GLN A 479 -13.95 -8.12 3.38
CA GLN A 479 -14.47 -7.27 4.47
C GLN A 479 -15.24 -6.08 3.92
N PHE A 480 -16.15 -5.52 4.73
CA PHE A 480 -16.77 -4.24 4.41
C PHE A 480 -15.84 -3.08 4.76
N ALA A 481 -15.95 -2.01 3.97
CA ALA A 481 -15.31 -0.74 4.27
C ALA A 481 -16.19 0.42 3.79
N LYS A 482 -15.94 1.59 4.34
CA LYS A 482 -16.58 2.83 3.92
C LYS A 482 -15.64 3.66 3.05
N VAL A 483 -16.12 4.19 1.94
CA VAL A 483 -15.34 5.11 1.10
C VAL A 483 -15.20 6.46 1.79
N ILE A 484 -13.96 6.92 1.97
CA ILE A 484 -13.63 8.18 2.66
C ILE A 484 -13.13 9.24 1.68
N SER A 485 -12.51 8.84 0.57
CA SER A 485 -12.11 9.75 -0.50
C SER A 485 -12.10 9.05 -1.86
N ASN A 486 -12.59 9.73 -2.88
CA ASN A 486 -12.51 9.33 -4.29
C ASN A 486 -11.69 10.33 -5.14
N THR A 487 -10.98 11.26 -4.48
CA THR A 487 -10.14 12.27 -5.15
C THR A 487 -8.74 11.70 -5.41
N ASP A 488 -8.64 10.76 -6.34
CA ASP A 488 -7.37 10.12 -6.71
C ASP A 488 -6.39 11.12 -7.35
N PRO A 489 -5.23 11.43 -6.72
CA PRO A 489 -4.26 12.37 -7.27
C PRO A 489 -3.68 11.96 -8.62
N LEU A 490 -3.69 10.65 -8.94
CA LEU A 490 -3.19 10.12 -10.21
C LEU A 490 -4.29 9.89 -11.24
N ASN A 491 -5.54 10.18 -10.89
CA ASN A 491 -6.71 10.02 -11.75
C ASN A 491 -6.82 8.60 -12.37
N GLN A 492 -6.65 7.57 -11.54
CA GLN A 492 -6.68 6.14 -11.93
C GLN A 492 -7.97 5.43 -11.49
N GLY A 493 -8.97 6.17 -11.01
CA GLY A 493 -10.23 5.60 -10.51
C GLY A 493 -10.07 4.84 -9.19
N ARG A 494 -9.09 5.19 -8.37
CA ARG A 494 -8.87 4.60 -7.04
C ARG A 494 -9.65 5.36 -5.97
N VAL A 495 -9.87 4.70 -4.83
CA VAL A 495 -10.51 5.30 -3.66
C VAL A 495 -9.71 5.02 -2.39
N LYS A 496 -9.81 5.87 -1.38
CA LYS A 496 -9.42 5.54 0.00
C LYS A 496 -10.64 5.04 0.75
N VAL A 497 -10.48 3.96 1.48
CA VAL A 497 -11.53 3.38 2.31
C VAL A 497 -11.09 3.30 3.76
N LYS A 498 -12.05 3.11 4.66
CA LYS A 498 -11.82 2.84 6.07
C LYS A 498 -12.56 1.58 6.46
N PHE A 499 -11.83 0.59 6.95
CA PHE A 499 -12.41 -0.64 7.51
C PHE A 499 -13.06 -0.37 8.86
N ASP A 500 -13.97 -1.24 9.29
CA ASP A 500 -14.71 -1.07 10.55
C ASP A 500 -13.82 -1.11 11.79
N TRP A 501 -12.68 -1.81 11.72
CA TRP A 501 -11.68 -1.88 12.80
C TRP A 501 -10.67 -0.72 12.80
N GLN A 502 -10.63 0.11 11.74
CA GLN A 502 -9.77 1.29 11.71
C GLN A 502 -10.41 2.43 12.52
N SER A 503 -9.62 3.12 13.35
CA SER A 503 -10.10 4.20 14.20
C SER A 503 -9.50 5.56 13.79
N GLY A 504 -9.96 6.67 14.39
CA GLY A 504 -9.39 8.01 14.16
C GLY A 504 -9.21 8.40 12.69
N SER A 505 -7.99 8.80 12.32
CA SER A 505 -7.58 9.19 10.97
C SER A 505 -7.09 8.04 10.09
N ASP A 506 -7.13 6.79 10.59
CA ASP A 506 -6.60 5.65 9.87
C ASP A 506 -7.50 5.29 8.69
N THR A 507 -6.87 5.11 7.52
CA THR A 507 -7.52 4.72 6.27
C THR A 507 -6.57 3.85 5.48
N THR A 508 -7.05 3.21 4.42
CA THR A 508 -6.17 2.68 3.39
C THR A 508 -5.48 3.83 2.64
N GLU A 509 -4.46 3.48 1.87
CA GLU A 509 -4.04 4.29 0.72
C GLU A 509 -5.09 4.25 -0.40
N PHE A 510 -4.82 4.91 -1.53
CA PHE A 510 -5.66 4.80 -2.72
C PHE A 510 -5.60 3.39 -3.31
N ILE A 511 -6.67 2.64 -3.16
CA ILE A 511 -6.82 1.26 -3.64
C ILE A 511 -7.65 1.19 -4.92
N ARG A 512 -7.38 0.19 -5.74
CA ARG A 512 -8.07 -0.01 -7.03
C ARG A 512 -9.53 -0.39 -6.83
N VAL A 513 -10.35 0.00 -7.81
CA VAL A 513 -11.75 -0.41 -7.92
C VAL A 513 -11.89 -1.42 -9.06
N MET A 514 -12.48 -2.58 -8.76
CA MET A 514 -12.89 -3.57 -9.75
C MET A 514 -14.13 -3.05 -10.48
N THR A 515 -14.15 -3.21 -11.79
CA THR A 515 -15.27 -2.83 -12.66
C THR A 515 -15.63 -4.01 -13.57
N PRO A 516 -16.90 -4.16 -14.01
CA PRO A 516 -17.32 -5.29 -14.86
C PRO A 516 -16.54 -5.44 -16.17
N ASP A 517 -16.11 -4.33 -16.78
CA ASP A 517 -15.25 -4.32 -17.98
C ASP A 517 -14.28 -3.15 -17.92
N ALA A 518 -13.02 -3.40 -18.28
CA ALA A 518 -11.94 -2.41 -18.28
C ALA A 518 -10.90 -2.68 -19.37
N GLY A 519 -10.26 -1.60 -19.84
CA GLY A 519 -8.98 -1.63 -20.55
C GLY A 519 -8.94 -0.70 -21.76
N SER A 520 -8.03 -0.91 -22.70
CA SER A 520 -7.79 0.02 -23.81
C SER A 520 -8.00 -0.62 -25.19
N SER A 521 -8.12 0.21 -26.23
CA SER A 521 -8.12 -0.16 -27.64
C SER A 521 -7.48 0.95 -28.49
N ASP A 522 -7.26 0.70 -29.78
CA ASP A 522 -6.73 1.71 -30.72
C ASP A 522 -7.60 2.98 -30.80
N LYS A 523 -8.89 2.88 -30.43
CA LYS A 523 -9.84 4.00 -30.41
C LYS A 523 -10.04 4.62 -29.03
N VAL A 524 -9.70 3.91 -27.95
CA VAL A 524 -9.95 4.32 -26.56
C VAL A 524 -8.75 4.02 -25.69
N SER A 525 -8.00 5.05 -25.31
CA SER A 525 -6.67 4.90 -24.69
C SER A 525 -6.65 4.65 -23.18
N LYS A 526 -7.71 5.01 -22.42
CA LYS A 526 -7.67 5.01 -20.94
C LYS A 526 -8.74 4.16 -20.25
N ASN A 527 -9.93 3.99 -20.82
CA ASN A 527 -10.89 2.95 -20.40
C ASN A 527 -12.01 2.77 -21.44
N ARG A 528 -12.03 1.63 -22.12
CA ARG A 528 -13.22 1.07 -22.78
C ARG A 528 -13.88 0.16 -21.73
N GLY A 529 -15.16 0.39 -21.44
CA GLY A 529 -15.89 -0.38 -20.44
C GLY A 529 -16.62 0.51 -19.45
N PHE A 530 -16.88 -0.04 -18.26
CA PHE A 530 -17.72 0.59 -17.24
C PHE A 530 -16.88 1.49 -16.32
N MET A 531 -17.34 2.73 -16.12
CA MET A 531 -16.66 3.72 -15.28
C MET A 531 -17.68 4.32 -14.29
N ALA A 532 -17.73 3.74 -13.10
CA ALA A 532 -18.46 4.29 -11.96
C ALA A 532 -17.59 4.13 -10.71
N ILE A 533 -17.10 5.25 -10.18
CA ILE A 533 -16.26 5.24 -8.98
C ILE A 533 -17.18 5.40 -7.76
N PRO A 534 -17.05 4.55 -6.73
CA PRO A 534 -17.80 4.71 -5.49
C PRO A 534 -17.67 6.12 -4.89
N GLU A 535 -18.76 6.63 -4.36
CA GLU A 535 -18.83 7.97 -3.79
C GLU A 535 -18.43 7.97 -2.32
N VAL A 536 -17.98 9.13 -1.82
CA VAL A 536 -17.66 9.28 -0.39
C VAL A 536 -18.90 8.99 0.45
N GLY A 537 -18.77 8.06 1.38
CA GLY A 537 -19.88 7.60 2.22
C GLY A 537 -20.40 6.21 1.86
N ASP A 538 -20.13 5.72 0.65
CA ASP A 538 -20.62 4.43 0.18
C ASP A 538 -19.99 3.27 0.97
N GLN A 539 -20.79 2.24 1.20
CA GLN A 539 -20.31 0.96 1.70
C GLN A 539 -19.87 0.08 0.53
N VAL A 540 -18.65 -0.42 0.61
CA VAL A 540 -18.04 -1.27 -0.41
C VAL A 540 -17.54 -2.57 0.22
N ILE A 541 -17.50 -3.63 -0.59
CA ILE A 541 -16.82 -4.87 -0.21
C ILE A 541 -15.38 -4.83 -0.74
N ILE A 542 -14.43 -5.10 0.14
CA ILE A 542 -13.00 -5.14 -0.11
C ILE A 542 -12.56 -6.59 -0.16
N ASN A 543 -11.72 -6.90 -1.13
CA ASN A 543 -10.99 -8.17 -1.17
C ASN A 543 -9.49 -7.87 -1.33
N PHE A 544 -8.65 -8.90 -1.15
CA PHE A 544 -7.22 -8.77 -1.01
C PHE A 544 -6.50 -9.59 -2.09
N VAL A 545 -5.65 -8.94 -2.88
CA VAL A 545 -4.91 -9.63 -3.95
C VAL A 545 -3.98 -10.67 -3.30
N HIS A 546 -4.12 -11.93 -3.70
CA HIS A 546 -3.43 -13.08 -3.09
C HIS A 546 -3.73 -13.28 -1.59
N GLN A 547 -4.88 -12.81 -1.10
CA GLN A 547 -5.24 -12.84 0.34
C GLN A 547 -4.22 -12.12 1.24
N HIS A 548 -3.44 -11.18 0.68
CA HIS A 548 -2.42 -10.46 1.42
C HIS A 548 -3.01 -9.18 2.05
N PRO A 549 -2.91 -8.98 3.39
CA PRO A 549 -3.57 -7.86 4.08
C PRO A 549 -3.16 -6.48 3.56
N ASP A 550 -1.90 -6.33 3.12
CA ASP A 550 -1.41 -5.07 2.53
C ASP A 550 -1.90 -4.80 1.10
N ARG A 551 -2.68 -5.69 0.47
CA ARG A 551 -3.13 -5.56 -0.93
C ARG A 551 -4.66 -5.45 -1.11
N PRO A 552 -5.35 -4.53 -0.42
CA PRO A 552 -6.78 -4.35 -0.60
C PRO A 552 -7.14 -3.78 -1.98
N PHE A 553 -8.30 -4.17 -2.49
CA PHE A 553 -8.99 -3.55 -3.62
C PHE A 553 -10.51 -3.61 -3.42
N VAL A 554 -11.24 -2.63 -3.96
CA VAL A 554 -12.69 -2.61 -3.93
C VAL A 554 -13.21 -3.60 -4.96
N MET A 555 -14.01 -4.58 -4.53
CA MET A 555 -14.69 -5.53 -5.42
C MET A 555 -16.03 -4.97 -5.94
N GLY A 556 -16.74 -4.17 -5.15
CA GLY A 556 -17.98 -3.52 -5.57
C GLY A 556 -18.69 -2.78 -4.43
N GLY A 557 -19.75 -2.03 -4.77
CA GLY A 557 -20.66 -1.45 -3.79
C GLY A 557 -21.58 -2.51 -3.18
N MET A 558 -21.90 -2.38 -1.90
CA MET A 558 -22.83 -3.26 -1.21
C MET A 558 -24.08 -2.50 -0.76
N PHE A 559 -25.26 -3.02 -1.09
CA PHE A 559 -26.50 -2.45 -0.59
C PHE A 559 -26.68 -2.73 0.90
N HIS A 560 -27.19 -1.74 1.63
CA HIS A 560 -27.65 -1.88 3.01
C HIS A 560 -28.99 -1.15 3.19
N GLY A 561 -29.61 -1.26 4.37
CA GLY A 561 -30.98 -0.78 4.62
C GLY A 561 -31.27 0.72 4.39
N LYS A 562 -30.27 1.55 4.05
CA LYS A 562 -30.48 2.97 3.68
C LYS A 562 -30.28 3.25 2.19
N VAL A 563 -29.63 2.36 1.44
CA VAL A 563 -29.25 2.57 0.02
C VAL A 563 -29.75 1.44 -0.90
N GLY A 564 -30.22 0.32 -0.34
CA GLY A 564 -30.87 -0.75 -1.09
C GLY A 564 -32.29 -0.34 -1.50
N GLY A 565 -32.41 0.35 -2.62
CA GLY A 565 -33.67 0.63 -3.30
C GLY A 565 -33.61 0.19 -4.75
N GLY A 566 -34.61 -0.55 -5.22
CA GLY A 566 -34.65 -1.12 -6.57
C GLY A 566 -35.62 -2.30 -6.67
N GLY A 567 -35.93 -2.75 -7.89
CA GLY A 567 -36.81 -3.90 -8.12
C GLY A 567 -38.31 -3.58 -8.06
N GLY A 568 -38.78 -2.77 -7.11
CA GLY A 568 -40.22 -2.55 -6.93
C GLY A 568 -40.97 -3.86 -6.64
N GLN A 569 -42.30 -3.86 -6.80
CA GLN A 569 -43.07 -5.11 -6.68
C GLN A 569 -42.64 -6.11 -7.74
N ASN A 570 -42.46 -7.38 -7.34
CA ASN A 570 -42.03 -8.48 -8.19
C ASN A 570 -40.67 -8.30 -8.90
N ASN A 571 -39.81 -7.38 -8.43
CA ASN A 571 -38.53 -7.08 -9.07
C ASN A 571 -38.65 -6.62 -10.54
N ASN A 572 -39.73 -5.93 -10.87
CA ASN A 572 -40.01 -5.42 -12.21
C ASN A 572 -39.16 -4.22 -12.64
N ILE A 573 -38.53 -3.51 -11.70
CA ILE A 573 -37.80 -2.27 -11.99
C ILE A 573 -36.28 -2.51 -11.91
N LYS A 574 -35.60 -2.36 -13.05
CA LYS A 574 -34.13 -2.38 -13.15
C LYS A 574 -33.67 -1.00 -13.57
N SER A 575 -32.62 -0.46 -12.94
CA SER A 575 -32.17 0.89 -13.30
C SER A 575 -30.68 1.12 -13.10
N LEU A 576 -30.19 2.12 -13.84
CA LEU A 576 -28.89 2.77 -13.64
C LEU A 576 -29.17 4.23 -13.27
N SER A 577 -28.73 4.63 -12.08
CA SER A 577 -28.95 5.99 -11.56
C SER A 577 -27.62 6.64 -11.21
N SER A 578 -27.41 7.88 -11.65
CA SER A 578 -26.24 8.68 -11.29
C SER A 578 -26.47 9.49 -10.02
N ARG A 579 -25.40 10.01 -9.40
CA ARG A 579 -25.46 10.90 -8.24
C ARG A 579 -26.34 12.15 -8.45
N SER A 580 -26.40 12.67 -9.67
CA SER A 580 -27.22 13.86 -9.99
C SER A 580 -28.70 13.53 -10.23
N GLY A 581 -29.09 12.25 -10.23
CA GLY A 581 -30.46 11.84 -10.52
C GLY A 581 -30.76 11.57 -12.00
N ASN A 582 -29.74 11.47 -12.86
CA ASN A 582 -29.96 10.97 -14.23
C ASN A 582 -30.20 9.46 -14.15
N LYS A 583 -31.19 8.96 -14.89
CA LYS A 583 -31.65 7.57 -14.73
C LYS A 583 -32.07 6.94 -16.05
N LEU A 584 -31.60 5.71 -16.27
CA LEU A 584 -32.15 4.76 -17.23
C LEU A 584 -32.89 3.68 -16.45
N GLU A 585 -34.17 3.48 -16.74
CA GLU A 585 -35.06 2.52 -16.08
C GLU A 585 -35.69 1.57 -17.11
N LEU A 586 -35.73 0.28 -16.75
CA LEU A 586 -36.43 -0.77 -17.48
C LEU A 586 -37.52 -1.30 -16.55
N HIS A 587 -38.76 -1.30 -17.01
CA HIS A 587 -39.92 -1.76 -16.26
C HIS A 587 -40.50 -3.03 -16.91
N ASP A 588 -40.06 -4.19 -16.44
CA ASP A 588 -40.40 -5.50 -17.02
C ASP A 588 -41.91 -5.79 -16.96
N GLY A 589 -42.62 -5.27 -15.95
CA GLY A 589 -44.08 -5.45 -15.83
C GLY A 589 -44.89 -4.64 -16.86
N GLU A 590 -44.33 -3.55 -17.39
CA GLU A 590 -44.95 -2.73 -18.44
C GLU A 590 -44.36 -3.06 -19.82
N GLY A 591 -43.19 -3.70 -19.87
CA GLY A 591 -42.37 -3.78 -21.08
C GLY A 591 -41.81 -2.42 -21.51
N SER A 592 -41.71 -1.45 -20.59
CA SER A 592 -41.38 -0.06 -20.87
C SER A 592 -39.92 0.30 -20.53
N VAL A 593 -39.39 1.33 -21.19
CA VAL A 593 -38.05 1.88 -20.96
C VAL A 593 -38.13 3.39 -20.79
N PHE A 594 -37.46 3.93 -19.78
CA PHE A 594 -37.50 5.34 -19.46
C PHE A 594 -36.10 5.92 -19.22
N LEU A 595 -35.77 6.98 -19.95
CA LEU A 595 -34.55 7.77 -19.77
C LEU A 595 -34.94 9.16 -19.25
N THR A 596 -34.31 9.58 -18.16
CA THR A 596 -34.57 10.86 -17.49
C THR A 596 -33.28 11.55 -17.07
N ASP A 597 -33.30 12.88 -17.10
CA ASP A 597 -32.30 13.72 -16.45
C ASP A 597 -32.90 14.49 -15.28
N GLN A 598 -32.04 15.13 -14.49
CA GLN A 598 -32.46 15.98 -13.37
C GLN A 598 -33.26 17.23 -13.78
N GLY A 599 -33.17 17.66 -15.05
CA GLY A 599 -33.84 18.86 -15.58
C GLY A 599 -35.27 18.60 -16.07
N GLY A 600 -35.71 17.35 -16.06
CA GLY A 600 -37.04 16.90 -16.49
C GLY A 600 -37.14 16.54 -17.97
N VAL A 601 -36.04 16.56 -18.72
CA VAL A 601 -35.99 15.98 -20.07
C VAL A 601 -36.18 14.48 -19.96
N ASN A 602 -37.03 13.91 -20.81
CA ASN A 602 -37.29 12.48 -20.77
C ASN A 602 -37.62 11.87 -22.13
N MET A 603 -37.33 10.58 -22.23
CA MET A 603 -37.69 9.72 -23.36
C MET A 603 -38.31 8.44 -22.82
N LYS A 604 -39.55 8.14 -23.23
CA LYS A 604 -40.28 6.94 -22.83
C LYS A 604 -40.61 6.09 -24.05
N PHE A 605 -40.30 4.80 -23.96
CA PHE A 605 -40.88 3.74 -24.79
C PHE A 605 -41.85 2.98 -23.91
N ASP A 606 -43.14 2.93 -24.24
CA ASP A 606 -44.19 2.51 -23.30
C ASP A 606 -44.49 0.99 -23.30
N GLY A 607 -43.82 0.22 -24.15
CA GLY A 607 -44.07 -1.22 -24.32
C GLY A 607 -45.26 -1.55 -25.24
N ALA A 608 -46.12 -0.58 -25.55
CA ALA A 608 -47.24 -0.72 -26.50
C ALA A 608 -46.87 -0.28 -27.93
N GLY A 609 -45.60 0.05 -28.17
CA GLY A 609 -45.07 0.52 -29.44
C GLY A 609 -45.09 2.04 -29.60
N ASN A 610 -45.39 2.81 -28.55
CA ASN A 610 -45.33 4.26 -28.59
C ASN A 610 -43.98 4.77 -28.04
N ALA A 611 -43.53 5.89 -28.59
CA ALA A 611 -42.37 6.63 -28.11
C ALA A 611 -42.74 8.08 -27.84
N THR A 612 -42.29 8.62 -26.71
CA THR A 612 -42.48 10.03 -26.34
C THR A 612 -41.15 10.66 -25.98
N THR A 613 -40.93 11.90 -26.42
CA THR A 613 -39.73 12.69 -26.07
C THR A 613 -40.16 14.09 -25.65
N ASN A 614 -39.89 14.43 -24.40
CA ASN A 614 -40.30 15.70 -23.80
C ASN A 614 -39.08 16.52 -23.39
N ALA A 615 -39.13 17.82 -23.64
CA ALA A 615 -38.17 18.79 -23.14
C ALA A 615 -38.94 19.95 -22.52
N ASN A 616 -38.60 20.33 -21.29
CA ASN A 616 -39.33 21.37 -20.55
C ASN A 616 -39.05 22.79 -21.05
N ASN A 617 -37.90 22.99 -21.70
CA ASN A 617 -37.48 24.29 -22.20
C ASN A 617 -37.37 24.26 -23.73
N ASN A 618 -36.19 23.97 -24.26
CA ASN A 618 -35.91 24.00 -25.69
C ASN A 618 -35.60 22.60 -26.23
N LYS A 619 -36.11 22.28 -27.41
CA LYS A 619 -35.73 21.10 -28.20
C LYS A 619 -35.19 21.56 -29.56
N THR A 620 -33.90 21.38 -29.79
CA THR A 620 -33.25 21.71 -31.06
C THR A 620 -32.94 20.44 -31.83
N VAL A 621 -33.29 20.39 -33.11
CA VAL A 621 -32.96 19.29 -34.03
C VAL A 621 -32.18 19.87 -35.21
N THR A 622 -30.91 19.50 -35.31
CA THR A 622 -30.02 19.93 -36.41
C THR A 622 -29.73 18.73 -37.30
N VAL A 623 -30.05 18.84 -38.60
CA VAL A 623 -29.83 17.79 -39.60
C VAL A 623 -28.89 18.32 -40.67
N GLY A 624 -27.74 17.68 -40.86
CA GLY A 624 -26.67 18.18 -41.74
C GLY A 624 -26.95 18.00 -43.24
N ASN A 625 -27.78 17.01 -43.60
CA ASN A 625 -28.22 16.76 -44.98
C ASN A 625 -29.75 16.85 -45.03
N ASN A 626 -30.45 15.75 -45.30
CA ASN A 626 -31.91 15.75 -45.46
C ASN A 626 -32.62 15.27 -44.18
N ASN A 627 -33.72 15.94 -43.82
CA ASN A 627 -34.66 15.50 -42.80
C ASN A 627 -35.95 15.00 -43.48
N THR A 628 -36.27 13.72 -43.33
CA THR A 628 -37.47 13.10 -43.92
C THR A 628 -38.37 12.58 -42.80
N VAL A 629 -39.63 13.01 -42.78
CA VAL A 629 -40.63 12.55 -41.82
C VAL A 629 -41.77 11.88 -42.59
N ASN A 630 -41.94 10.58 -42.39
CA ASN A 630 -43.02 9.79 -42.98
C ASN A 630 -44.07 9.49 -41.93
N ALA A 631 -45.26 10.07 -42.05
CA ALA A 631 -46.39 9.79 -41.18
C ALA A 631 -47.45 9.01 -41.96
N GLY A 632 -47.84 7.83 -41.47
CA GLY A 632 -48.81 6.97 -42.18
C GLY A 632 -50.26 7.46 -42.14
N ALA A 633 -50.59 8.34 -41.19
CA ALA A 633 -51.94 8.88 -41.01
C ALA A 633 -51.97 10.41 -41.03
N LYS A 634 -51.18 11.04 -40.15
CA LYS A 634 -51.19 12.49 -39.95
C LYS A 634 -49.83 13.00 -39.47
N HIS A 635 -49.37 14.09 -40.05
CA HIS A 635 -48.33 14.95 -39.49
C HIS A 635 -48.96 16.27 -39.01
N CYS A 636 -48.59 16.72 -37.81
CA CYS A 636 -49.13 17.92 -37.19
C CYS A 636 -47.99 18.73 -36.56
N THR A 637 -47.86 19.99 -36.95
CA THR A 637 -47.07 20.98 -36.23
C THR A 637 -48.04 21.97 -35.59
N ASP A 638 -48.01 22.07 -34.27
CA ASP A 638 -48.90 22.93 -33.49
C ASP A 638 -48.06 23.83 -32.58
N VAL A 639 -48.30 25.13 -32.67
CA VAL A 639 -47.71 26.14 -31.80
C VAL A 639 -48.82 26.87 -31.05
N GLY A 640 -48.68 26.91 -29.72
CA GLY A 640 -49.57 27.65 -28.83
C GLY A 640 -50.91 26.98 -28.56
N GLU A 641 -51.01 25.65 -28.69
CA GLU A 641 -52.24 24.88 -28.44
C GLU A 641 -53.38 25.28 -29.40
N GLY A 642 -53.12 25.16 -30.70
CA GLY A 642 -54.09 25.39 -31.77
C GLY A 642 -54.02 26.78 -32.42
N GLN A 643 -53.08 27.65 -32.02
CA GLN A 643 -53.01 29.02 -32.54
C GLN A 643 -52.39 29.08 -33.94
N SER A 644 -51.35 28.28 -34.19
CA SER A 644 -50.73 28.12 -35.51
C SER A 644 -50.51 26.65 -35.80
N VAL A 645 -51.28 26.10 -36.74
CA VAL A 645 -51.30 24.65 -37.00
C VAL A 645 -51.08 24.37 -38.49
N LEU A 646 -50.11 23.50 -38.77
CA LEU A 646 -49.94 22.82 -40.06
C LEU A 646 -50.31 21.35 -39.89
N THR A 647 -51.33 20.89 -40.60
CA THR A 647 -51.74 19.48 -40.65
C THR A 647 -51.62 18.95 -42.07
N LEU A 648 -50.98 17.78 -42.21
CA LEU A 648 -50.89 16.99 -43.43
C LEU A 648 -51.47 15.60 -43.13
N ASP A 649 -52.43 15.11 -43.90
CA ASP A 649 -53.02 13.78 -43.71
C ASP A 649 -52.83 12.83 -44.89
N LYS A 650 -53.16 11.55 -44.67
CA LYS A 650 -53.04 10.47 -45.66
C LYS A 650 -53.95 10.61 -46.89
N ASP A 651 -54.98 11.45 -46.81
CA ASP A 651 -55.95 11.66 -47.89
C ASP A 651 -55.54 12.84 -48.78
N GLY A 652 -54.34 13.39 -48.55
CA GLY A 652 -53.75 14.49 -49.33
C GLY A 652 -54.22 15.86 -48.90
N VAL A 653 -54.88 15.99 -47.74
CA VAL A 653 -55.34 17.29 -47.23
C VAL A 653 -54.19 18.01 -46.54
N ILE A 654 -53.95 19.24 -46.97
CA ILE A 654 -52.97 20.17 -46.38
C ILE A 654 -53.75 21.34 -45.76
N ASN A 655 -53.80 21.39 -44.44
CA ASN A 655 -54.47 22.44 -43.69
C ASN A 655 -53.45 23.35 -43.00
N LEU A 656 -53.45 24.63 -43.36
CA LEU A 656 -52.70 25.68 -42.69
C LEU A 656 -53.67 26.63 -41.99
N ASN A 657 -53.76 26.53 -40.65
CA ASN A 657 -54.66 27.34 -39.82
C ASN A 657 -53.84 28.34 -38.98
N GLY A 658 -54.21 29.62 -39.06
CA GLY A 658 -53.69 30.66 -38.20
C GLY A 658 -54.85 31.44 -37.57
N ALA A 659 -54.89 31.54 -36.24
CA ALA A 659 -55.99 32.17 -35.51
C ALA A 659 -56.18 33.66 -35.85
N GLN A 660 -55.13 34.37 -36.27
CA GLN A 660 -55.19 35.79 -36.65
C GLN A 660 -54.89 36.03 -38.13
N LYS A 661 -53.87 35.35 -38.67
CA LYS A 661 -53.31 35.66 -39.99
C LYS A 661 -52.48 34.51 -40.56
N VAL A 662 -52.53 34.34 -41.89
CA VAL A 662 -51.60 33.49 -42.65
C VAL A 662 -50.96 34.33 -43.77
N THR A 663 -49.64 34.28 -43.90
CA THR A 663 -48.89 35.04 -44.92
C THR A 663 -47.90 34.15 -45.68
N LEU A 664 -47.98 34.14 -47.01
CA LEU A 664 -46.99 33.53 -47.91
C LEU A 664 -46.19 34.66 -48.57
N ARG A 665 -44.86 34.69 -48.41
CA ARG A 665 -44.04 35.87 -48.77
C ARG A 665 -42.70 35.52 -49.42
N VAL A 666 -42.31 36.28 -50.45
CA VAL A 666 -40.97 36.30 -51.05
C VAL A 666 -40.57 37.76 -51.26
N GLY A 667 -39.58 38.26 -50.51
CA GLY A 667 -39.20 39.67 -50.55
C GLY A 667 -40.38 40.59 -50.20
N ASP A 668 -40.76 41.50 -51.09
CA ASP A 668 -41.92 42.40 -50.91
C ASP A 668 -43.23 41.86 -51.51
N SER A 669 -43.19 40.74 -52.24
CA SER A 669 -44.39 40.09 -52.78
C SER A 669 -45.01 39.13 -51.75
N TYR A 670 -46.32 39.19 -51.56
CA TYR A 670 -47.02 38.33 -50.59
C TYR A 670 -48.49 38.06 -50.92
N ILE A 671 -49.02 36.97 -50.34
CA ILE A 671 -50.44 36.69 -50.16
C ILE A 671 -50.73 36.68 -48.66
N GLU A 672 -51.64 37.53 -48.20
CA GLU A 672 -52.06 37.63 -46.80
C GLU A 672 -53.53 37.27 -46.67
N ILE A 673 -53.85 36.34 -45.77
CA ILE A 673 -55.21 35.91 -45.43
C ILE A 673 -55.47 36.29 -43.97
N THR A 674 -56.56 37.01 -43.74
CA THR A 674 -57.09 37.34 -42.41
C THR A 674 -58.55 36.89 -42.34
N GLY A 675 -59.20 37.02 -41.18
CA GLY A 675 -60.64 36.76 -41.06
C GLY A 675 -61.52 37.65 -41.94
N GLU A 676 -61.00 38.77 -42.44
CA GLU A 676 -61.79 39.79 -43.14
C GLU A 676 -61.50 39.92 -44.64
N LYS A 677 -60.25 39.65 -45.05
CA LYS A 677 -59.80 39.89 -46.43
C LYS A 677 -58.62 39.01 -46.83
N ILE A 678 -58.47 38.87 -48.14
CA ILE A 678 -57.28 38.32 -48.80
C ILE A 678 -56.61 39.44 -49.60
N VAL A 679 -55.31 39.65 -49.39
CA VAL A 679 -54.51 40.65 -50.11
C VAL A 679 -53.43 39.94 -50.90
N VAL A 680 -53.35 40.23 -52.21
CA VAL A 680 -52.28 39.79 -53.10
C VAL A 680 -51.52 41.03 -53.57
N SER A 681 -50.22 41.11 -53.25
CA SER A 681 -49.39 42.27 -53.56
C SER A 681 -48.07 41.82 -54.17
N SER A 682 -47.70 42.36 -55.32
CA SER A 682 -46.44 42.11 -56.03
C SER A 682 -46.19 43.25 -57.02
N LYS A 683 -44.96 43.36 -57.54
CA LYS A 683 -44.63 44.30 -58.62
C LYS A 683 -45.44 43.98 -59.88
N ASP A 684 -45.45 42.71 -60.25
CA ASP A 684 -46.23 42.17 -61.36
C ASP A 684 -47.09 41.02 -60.81
N ILE A 685 -48.37 41.01 -61.21
CA ILE A 685 -49.33 39.94 -60.90
C ILE A 685 -49.91 39.48 -62.24
N GLU A 686 -49.70 38.22 -62.58
CA GLU A 686 -50.24 37.58 -63.77
C GLU A 686 -51.22 36.46 -63.35
N ILE A 687 -52.44 36.48 -63.89
CA ILE A 687 -53.48 35.47 -63.61
C ILE A 687 -53.87 34.81 -64.92
N ASN A 688 -53.34 33.62 -65.17
CA ASN A 688 -53.57 32.86 -66.41
C ASN A 688 -54.53 31.69 -66.18
N GLY A 689 -55.81 31.86 -66.53
CA GLY A 689 -56.77 30.76 -66.54
C GLY A 689 -56.72 29.98 -67.84
N GLN A 690 -56.36 28.69 -67.79
CA GLN A 690 -56.32 27.84 -69.00
C GLN A 690 -57.70 27.53 -69.58
N SER A 691 -58.74 27.49 -68.75
CA SER A 691 -60.13 27.29 -69.20
C SER A 691 -61.00 28.53 -68.95
N SER A 692 -60.90 29.13 -67.76
CA SER A 692 -61.49 30.43 -67.44
C SER A 692 -60.84 31.03 -66.19
N SER A 693 -60.89 32.35 -66.05
CA SER A 693 -60.60 33.06 -64.80
C SER A 693 -61.83 33.85 -64.42
N THR A 694 -62.38 33.61 -63.24
CA THR A 694 -63.63 34.24 -62.79
C THR A 694 -63.41 34.86 -61.42
N VAL A 695 -63.69 36.15 -61.28
CA VAL A 695 -63.76 36.85 -60.00
C VAL A 695 -65.20 37.29 -59.79
N LYS A 696 -65.85 36.78 -58.75
CA LYS A 696 -67.25 37.08 -58.41
C LYS A 696 -67.31 37.68 -57.01
N GLY A 697 -68.08 38.73 -56.83
CA GLY A 697 -68.46 39.28 -55.53
C GLY A 697 -69.98 39.36 -55.42
N SER A 698 -70.55 38.97 -54.28
CA SER A 698 -71.99 39.04 -54.04
C SER A 698 -72.47 40.45 -53.68
N GLY A 699 -71.57 41.32 -53.22
CA GLY A 699 -71.80 42.74 -53.00
C GLY A 699 -71.34 43.58 -54.20
N SER A 700 -70.28 44.37 -54.03
CA SER A 700 -69.67 45.18 -55.08
C SER A 700 -68.27 44.67 -55.47
N ALA A 701 -67.97 44.55 -56.77
CA ALA A 701 -66.62 44.35 -57.27
C ALA A 701 -66.06 45.69 -57.81
N LYS A 702 -64.81 46.03 -57.48
CA LYS A 702 -64.14 47.26 -57.94
C LYS A 702 -62.75 46.92 -58.49
N ALA A 703 -62.50 47.31 -59.74
CA ALA A 703 -61.17 47.33 -60.33
C ALA A 703 -60.69 48.79 -60.47
N VAL A 704 -59.41 49.06 -60.21
CA VAL A 704 -58.82 50.42 -60.31
C VAL A 704 -57.55 50.33 -61.13
N PHE A 705 -57.51 51.06 -62.25
CA PHE A 705 -56.34 51.14 -63.13
C PHE A 705 -55.78 52.58 -63.12
N LYS A 706 -54.47 52.75 -62.88
CA LYS A 706 -53.82 54.07 -62.75
C LYS A 706 -53.00 54.49 -63.97
N GLY A 707 -52.68 53.56 -64.86
CA GLY A 707 -51.91 53.80 -66.09
C GLY A 707 -52.64 53.25 -67.33
N ASP A 708 -51.94 53.20 -68.46
CA ASP A 708 -52.49 52.68 -69.71
C ASP A 708 -53.00 51.24 -69.51
N THR A 709 -54.27 51.02 -69.86
CA THR A 709 -54.98 49.77 -69.61
C THR A 709 -55.52 49.24 -70.92
N MET A 710 -55.24 47.97 -71.22
CA MET A 710 -55.74 47.29 -72.40
C MET A 710 -56.51 46.04 -71.99
N ILE A 711 -57.78 45.96 -72.38
CA ILE A 711 -58.64 44.79 -72.22
C ILE A 711 -58.91 44.26 -73.62
N THR A 712 -58.49 43.03 -73.91
CA THR A 712 -58.66 42.38 -75.22
C THR A 712 -59.44 41.08 -75.08
N GLY A 713 -60.36 40.82 -76.01
CA GLY A 713 -61.19 39.62 -76.02
C GLY A 713 -62.13 39.61 -77.22
N GLY A 714 -62.72 38.45 -77.52
CA GLY A 714 -63.70 38.33 -78.61
C GLY A 714 -64.96 39.16 -78.37
N GLN A 715 -65.54 39.09 -77.16
CA GLN A 715 -66.62 39.93 -76.68
C GLN A 715 -66.28 40.44 -75.28
N VAL A 716 -66.46 41.74 -75.04
CA VAL A 716 -66.27 42.42 -73.75
C VAL A 716 -67.54 43.19 -73.43
N ASP A 717 -68.28 42.73 -72.43
CA ASP A 717 -69.51 43.39 -71.98
C ASP A 717 -69.19 44.24 -70.73
N ILE A 718 -69.36 45.56 -70.84
CA ILE A 718 -69.25 46.52 -69.72
C ILE A 718 -70.61 47.21 -69.61
N ASN A 719 -71.29 47.01 -68.49
CA ASN A 719 -72.57 47.65 -68.19
C ASN A 719 -72.41 48.86 -67.28
#